data_AF-A0A2U1EW97-F1
#
_entry.id   AF-A0A2U1EW97-F1
#
_cell.length_a   1.000
_cell.length_b   1.000
_cell.length_c   1.000
_cell.angle_alpha   90.00
_cell.angle_beta   90.00
_cell.angle_gamma   90.00
#
_symmetry.space_group_name_H-M   'P 1'
#
loop_
_entity.id
_entity.type
_entity.pdbx_description
1 polymer ?
#
loop_
_entity_poly.entity_id
_entity_poly.type
_entity_poly.pdbx_seq_one_letter_code
_entity_poly.pdbx_strand_id
1 'polypeptide(L)'
;MKKLNKFVSIAICTSLAGGMAFAQQAELGRNPQVRLLESAQQSVTKVQFRMDNLRFTEVQTSKGVAQVPTFTEGVNVSEKGMPTLPILSRSLAVSDTREMKVEVVSSKFIEKQNVLIAPSKGMIMRNEDPNKIPYTFGQSYSENKFFPGEVATLSDPFIVREVRGQVVNFAPLQYNPVTKTLRIYTEIVVAVSETAQQGKNTLVKPKGTFAGFEDTYHRLFMNYKANRYTPVEEKQDGRMIVIVPEQFKNEITEFVAWKNQRGLRTEVKVAEEIASPVTAAAVRQFVKDEYNKDGSAPLMYVLLIGDNKHIPAGNGTGGKSDQIFGQVVGTDHYNEVFIGRFSCENVEDLKTQINRTIHYERDVKAGESWLGRGLCIASSDGGSFADNGESDIQHETVIANLLTEYGYTYVSKRFGDGAVTAQHIISDINAGTSIINYTGHGSDTYWVTSGFGTNHMSQLTNYNQLPFIFDVACVNGNFMNMTCFAEGFMRAQKEGKPTGSIAIIASTINQPWNPPMRGQDEMNEILCEKHAANIKRTFGGITTNGIYGMIEKYGASAYATADTWTVFGDPSLLVRTLQPKAMTVTAPSQIALTDASVSISCDYDGAIASISANGKLFGSAIVTGGAATINLQGLTNESSVTLTVVGYNKETVVKTIN
;
A
#
# COMPACT_ATOMS: atom_id res chain seq x y z
N MET A 1 -16.33 24.40 78.68
CA MET A 1 -17.44 25.39 78.61
C MET A 1 -17.84 25.58 77.16
N LYS A 2 -19.16 25.63 76.90
CA LYS A 2 -19.82 25.68 75.58
C LYS A 2 -19.46 26.91 74.72
N LYS A 3 -19.47 26.72 73.39
CA LYS A 3 -20.18 27.48 72.30
C LYS A 3 -19.36 27.37 71.00
N LEU A 4 -19.78 26.62 69.97
CA LEU A 4 -20.80 26.88 68.94
C LEU A 4 -20.48 28.07 67.99
N ASN A 5 -20.21 27.77 66.72
CA ASN A 5 -20.61 28.51 65.49
C ASN A 5 -20.02 27.79 64.26
N LYS A 6 -20.82 27.11 63.43
CA LYS A 6 -21.67 27.56 62.29
C LYS A 6 -20.98 27.35 60.93
N PHE A 7 -21.64 26.52 60.12
CA PHE A 7 -21.43 26.18 58.71
C PHE A 7 -21.22 27.39 57.78
N VAL A 8 -20.39 27.24 56.74
CA VAL A 8 -20.74 27.37 55.31
C VAL A 8 -19.68 26.63 54.48
N SER A 9 -20.04 25.51 53.83
CA SER A 9 -19.23 24.91 52.75
C SER A 9 -19.64 25.58 51.43
N ILE A 10 -18.73 26.36 50.84
CA ILE A 10 -18.89 26.92 49.50
C ILE A 10 -18.50 25.82 48.51
N ALA A 11 -19.48 25.26 47.81
CA ALA A 11 -19.25 24.45 46.62
C ALA A 11 -18.83 25.37 45.47
N ILE A 12 -17.54 25.35 45.12
CA ILE A 12 -17.05 25.97 43.89
C ILE A 12 -17.13 24.90 42.79
N CYS A 13 -18.18 24.98 41.96
CA CYS A 13 -18.26 24.30 40.69
C CYS A 13 -17.27 24.94 39.70
N THR A 14 -16.06 24.39 39.59
CA THR A 14 -15.20 24.61 38.41
C THR A 14 -15.53 23.55 37.36
N SER A 15 -16.34 23.92 36.38
CA SER A 15 -16.51 23.18 35.13
C SER A 15 -15.24 23.29 34.28
N LEU A 16 -14.33 22.34 34.43
CA LEU A 16 -13.21 22.11 33.52
C LEU A 16 -13.54 20.90 32.63
N ALA A 17 -14.37 21.14 31.61
CA ALA A 17 -14.47 20.24 30.47
C ALA A 17 -13.39 20.62 29.45
N GLY A 18 -12.13 20.40 29.81
CA GLY A 18 -11.02 20.39 28.87
C GLY A 18 -10.98 19.02 28.20
N GLY A 19 -11.45 18.94 26.96
CA GLY A 19 -11.28 17.72 26.15
C GLY A 19 -9.80 17.38 26.06
N MET A 20 -9.42 16.20 26.55
CA MET A 20 -8.07 15.67 26.37
C MET A 20 -7.83 15.50 24.86
N ALA A 21 -6.96 16.32 24.30
CA ALA A 21 -6.46 16.15 22.96
C ALA A 21 -5.46 14.98 22.98
N PHE A 22 -5.83 13.85 22.38
CA PHE A 22 -4.86 12.83 22.02
C PHE A 22 -3.99 13.40 20.90
N ALA A 23 -2.69 13.55 21.15
CA ALA A 23 -1.73 13.90 20.12
C ALA A 23 -1.59 12.69 19.17
N GLN A 24 -1.98 12.86 17.92
CA GLN A 24 -1.73 11.89 16.86
C GLN A 24 -0.22 11.87 16.58
N GLN A 25 0.38 10.68 16.50
CA GLN A 25 1.80 10.53 16.20
C GLN A 25 2.08 11.10 14.80
N ALA A 26 3.20 11.82 14.62
CA ALA A 26 3.50 12.49 13.36
C ALA A 26 3.81 11.46 12.24
N GLU A 27 2.90 11.30 11.28
CA GLU A 27 3.11 10.53 10.05
C GLU A 27 4.04 11.31 9.09
N LEU A 28 4.87 10.61 8.30
CA LEU A 28 5.81 11.27 7.39
C LEU A 28 5.03 11.99 6.28
N GLY A 29 5.35 13.26 6.08
CA GLY A 29 4.73 14.07 5.05
C GLY A 29 3.26 14.44 5.32
N ARG A 30 2.67 14.08 6.48
CA ARG A 30 1.33 14.54 6.88
C ARG A 30 1.40 15.84 7.66
N ASN A 31 0.39 16.69 7.46
CA ASN A 31 0.20 17.90 8.24
C ASN A 31 -0.40 17.55 9.62
N PRO A 32 0.35 17.77 10.73
CA PRO A 32 -0.09 17.40 12.07
C PRO A 32 -1.20 18.32 12.62
N GLN A 33 -1.50 19.42 11.94
CA GLN A 33 -2.53 20.38 12.33
C GLN A 33 -3.90 20.08 11.71
N VAL A 34 -4.00 19.06 10.85
CA VAL A 34 -5.27 18.58 10.29
C VAL A 34 -5.90 17.59 11.25
N ARG A 35 -7.15 17.81 11.66
CA ARG A 35 -7.81 16.96 12.67
C ARG A 35 -9.31 16.80 12.48
N LEU A 36 -9.82 15.68 12.96
CA LEU A 36 -11.25 15.41 13.11
C LEU A 36 -11.77 16.19 14.33
N LEU A 37 -12.77 17.06 14.14
CA LEU A 37 -13.42 17.80 15.22
C LEU A 37 -14.68 17.08 15.72
N GLU A 38 -15.43 16.45 14.82
CA GLU A 38 -16.69 15.78 15.12
C GLU A 38 -16.91 14.64 14.12
N SER A 39 -17.41 13.51 14.63
CA SER A 39 -17.89 12.38 13.83
C SER A 39 -19.15 11.85 14.51
N ALA A 40 -20.31 12.35 14.07
CA ALA A 40 -21.62 11.89 14.49
C ALA A 40 -22.09 10.81 13.53
N GLN A 41 -22.44 9.62 14.07
CA GLN A 41 -22.90 8.40 13.37
C GLN A 41 -23.35 8.65 11.90
N GLN A 42 -22.39 8.62 10.98
CA GLN A 42 -22.54 8.69 9.51
C GLN A 42 -23.28 9.90 8.89
N SER A 43 -23.76 10.87 9.67
CA SER A 43 -24.56 11.99 9.15
C SER A 43 -23.74 13.26 8.92
N VAL A 44 -22.80 13.58 9.82
CA VAL A 44 -21.94 14.77 9.70
C VAL A 44 -20.54 14.46 10.24
N THR A 45 -19.53 14.75 9.41
CA THR A 45 -18.11 14.73 9.80
C THR A 45 -17.53 16.15 9.68
N LYS A 46 -16.93 16.66 10.76
CA LYS A 46 -16.25 17.97 10.74
C LYS A 46 -14.74 17.78 10.75
N VAL A 47 -14.07 18.38 9.77
CA VAL A 47 -12.62 18.32 9.61
C VAL A 47 -12.06 19.73 9.66
N GLN A 48 -10.96 19.91 10.41
CA GLN A 48 -10.22 21.15 10.46
C GLN A 48 -8.89 20.99 9.72
N PHE A 49 -8.63 21.93 8.81
CA PHE A 49 -7.33 22.21 8.25
C PHE A 49 -6.71 23.44 8.92
N ARG A 50 -5.40 23.41 9.12
CA ARG A 50 -4.57 24.55 9.50
C ARG A 50 -3.29 24.56 8.70
N MET A 51 -2.92 25.75 8.24
CA MET A 51 -1.69 25.96 7.49
C MET A 51 -0.48 25.63 8.35
N ASP A 52 0.45 24.86 7.81
CA ASP A 52 1.70 24.48 8.48
C ASP A 52 2.88 24.62 7.52
N ASN A 53 3.97 25.22 7.99
CA ASN A 53 5.23 25.39 7.25
C ASN A 53 5.09 25.95 5.82
N LEU A 54 4.23 26.96 5.61
CA LEU A 54 4.09 27.63 4.31
C LEU A 54 5.40 28.35 3.92
N ARG A 55 5.94 28.01 2.75
CA ARG A 55 7.13 28.60 2.14
C ARG A 55 6.81 29.07 0.73
N PHE A 56 7.62 30.00 0.23
CA PHE A 56 7.58 30.46 -1.16
C PHE A 56 8.99 30.37 -1.73
N THR A 57 9.14 29.63 -2.83
CA THR A 57 10.40 29.53 -3.58
C THR A 57 10.35 30.43 -4.79
N GLU A 58 11.38 31.25 -4.99
CA GLU A 58 11.47 32.14 -6.13
C GLU A 58 11.96 31.41 -7.38
N VAL A 59 11.31 31.65 -8.53
CA VAL A 59 11.66 31.06 -9.82
C VAL A 59 11.64 32.11 -10.93
N GLN A 60 12.54 31.95 -11.91
CA GLN A 60 12.60 32.81 -13.08
C GLN A 60 11.53 32.42 -14.10
N THR A 61 10.78 33.40 -14.59
CA THR A 61 9.72 33.21 -15.59
C THR A 61 9.74 34.32 -16.64
N SER A 62 8.97 34.17 -17.71
CA SER A 62 8.82 35.22 -18.75
C SER A 62 8.19 36.53 -18.22
N LYS A 63 7.55 36.52 -17.05
CA LYS A 63 6.99 37.73 -16.39
C LYS A 63 7.82 38.21 -15.20
N GLY A 64 9.09 37.80 -15.13
CA GLY A 64 10.01 38.10 -14.03
C GLY A 64 10.01 37.03 -12.94
N VAL A 65 10.48 37.39 -11.74
CA VAL A 65 10.55 36.48 -10.59
C VAL A 65 9.13 36.17 -10.10
N ALA A 66 8.77 34.89 -10.12
CA ALA A 66 7.52 34.36 -9.61
C ALA A 66 7.76 33.48 -8.37
N GLN A 67 6.70 33.17 -7.64
CA GLN A 67 6.73 32.43 -6.38
C GLN A 67 6.01 31.09 -6.54
N VAL A 68 6.65 30.00 -6.09
CA VAL A 68 6.07 28.66 -5.97
C VAL A 68 5.78 28.41 -4.49
N PRO A 69 4.51 28.40 -4.05
CA PRO A 69 4.17 28.10 -2.67
C PRO A 69 4.26 26.59 -2.37
N THR A 70 4.71 26.23 -1.17
CA THR A 70 4.65 24.87 -0.62
C THR A 70 4.28 24.92 0.86
N PHE A 71 3.60 23.90 1.38
CA PHE A 71 3.27 23.78 2.81
C PHE A 71 3.23 22.30 3.19
N THR A 72 3.23 21.96 4.48
CA THR A 72 3.25 20.56 4.93
C THR A 72 2.08 19.79 4.35
N GLU A 73 2.37 18.68 3.66
CA GLU A 73 1.42 17.85 2.90
C GLU A 73 0.71 18.53 1.71
N GLY A 74 1.06 19.78 1.41
CA GLY A 74 0.52 20.49 0.25
C GLY A 74 1.03 19.89 -1.05
N VAL A 75 0.14 19.47 -1.94
CA VAL A 75 0.49 18.96 -3.27
C VAL A 75 -0.04 19.83 -4.39
N ASN A 76 0.83 20.08 -5.37
CA ASN A 76 0.44 20.78 -6.58
C ASN A 76 -0.19 19.81 -7.59
N VAL A 77 -1.51 19.89 -7.73
CA VAL A 77 -2.28 19.19 -8.80
C VAL A 77 -2.85 20.17 -9.83
N SER A 78 -2.37 21.42 -9.84
CA SER A 78 -2.83 22.44 -10.79
C SER A 78 -2.43 22.07 -12.22
N GLU A 79 -3.36 22.22 -13.16
CA GLU A 79 -3.11 22.00 -14.58
C GLU A 79 -1.98 22.87 -15.12
N LYS A 80 -1.27 22.38 -16.15
CA LYS A 80 -0.17 23.10 -16.78
C LYS A 80 -0.62 24.50 -17.22
N GLY A 81 0.11 25.52 -16.78
CA GLY A 81 -0.17 26.91 -17.08
C GLY A 81 -1.14 27.62 -16.13
N MET A 82 -1.82 26.91 -15.23
CA MET A 82 -2.60 27.49 -14.14
C MET A 82 -1.69 27.97 -13.00
N PRO A 83 -2.09 28.92 -12.14
CA PRO A 83 -1.32 29.25 -10.94
C PRO A 83 -1.03 28.01 -10.08
N THR A 84 0.22 27.84 -9.65
CA THR A 84 0.62 26.75 -8.74
C THR A 84 0.02 27.00 -7.37
N LEU A 85 -1.03 26.27 -7.02
CA LEU A 85 -1.75 26.42 -5.77
C LEU A 85 -1.95 25.04 -5.14
N PRO A 86 -1.05 24.62 -4.24
CA PRO A 86 -1.16 23.32 -3.60
C PRO A 86 -2.45 23.15 -2.79
N ILE A 87 -2.96 21.92 -2.78
CA ILE A 87 -4.12 21.48 -2.01
C ILE A 87 -3.69 20.44 -0.97
N LEU A 88 -4.58 20.14 -0.01
CA LEU A 88 -4.42 19.05 0.93
C LEU A 88 -5.68 18.18 0.94
N SER A 89 -5.51 16.86 0.97
CA SER A 89 -6.60 15.90 0.82
C SER A 89 -6.73 14.96 2.02
N ARG A 90 -7.96 14.57 2.38
CA ARG A 90 -8.27 13.59 3.43
C ARG A 90 -9.44 12.71 3.02
N SER A 91 -9.29 11.40 3.18
CA SER A 91 -10.33 10.40 2.96
C SER A 91 -11.24 10.27 4.19
N LEU A 92 -12.54 10.23 3.93
CA LEU A 92 -13.59 10.03 4.92
C LEU A 92 -14.44 8.82 4.53
N ALA A 93 -14.78 7.98 5.50
CA ALA A 93 -15.87 7.02 5.37
C ALA A 93 -17.19 7.81 5.37
N VAL A 94 -18.03 7.58 4.36
CA VAL A 94 -19.27 8.34 4.12
C VAL A 94 -20.47 7.40 4.02
N SER A 95 -21.67 7.97 3.86
CA SER A 95 -22.91 7.21 3.67
C SER A 95 -22.77 6.24 2.49
N ASP A 96 -23.24 5.00 2.65
CA ASP A 96 -23.16 3.96 1.62
C ASP A 96 -23.89 4.34 0.33
N THR A 97 -24.97 5.10 0.45
CA THR A 97 -25.90 5.34 -0.68
C THR A 97 -26.21 6.81 -0.95
N ARG A 98 -25.96 7.71 -0.01
CA ARG A 98 -26.30 9.13 -0.17
C ARG A 98 -25.20 9.92 -0.85
N GLU A 99 -25.64 10.93 -1.59
CA GLU A 99 -24.74 11.98 -2.05
C GLU A 99 -24.23 12.76 -0.83
N MET A 100 -22.97 13.19 -0.87
CA MET A 100 -22.38 14.00 0.18
C MET A 100 -22.21 15.43 -0.33
N LYS A 101 -22.34 16.39 0.57
CA LYS A 101 -21.97 17.80 0.35
C LYS A 101 -20.87 18.21 1.33
N VAL A 102 -20.09 19.22 0.94
CA VAL A 102 -19.11 19.89 1.79
C VAL A 102 -19.51 21.34 2.00
N GLU A 103 -19.50 21.79 3.25
CA GLU A 103 -19.82 23.17 3.63
C GLU A 103 -18.69 23.75 4.48
N VAL A 104 -18.20 24.94 4.13
CA VAL A 104 -17.20 25.66 4.93
C VAL A 104 -17.91 26.31 6.11
N VAL A 105 -17.72 25.77 7.31
CA VAL A 105 -18.39 26.26 8.54
C VAL A 105 -17.60 27.38 9.22
N SER A 106 -16.29 27.46 8.99
CA SER A 106 -15.42 28.53 9.47
C SER A 106 -14.18 28.62 8.59
N SER A 107 -13.71 29.84 8.32
CA SER A 107 -12.46 30.07 7.63
C SER A 107 -11.78 31.35 8.11
N LYS A 108 -10.44 31.36 8.10
CA LYS A 108 -9.61 32.52 8.40
C LYS A 108 -8.52 32.64 7.34
N PHE A 109 -8.32 33.83 6.80
CA PHE A 109 -7.25 34.08 5.83
C PHE A 109 -6.57 35.42 6.04
N ILE A 110 -5.36 35.52 5.50
CA ILE A 110 -4.63 36.78 5.31
C ILE A 110 -4.44 37.05 3.82
N GLU A 111 -4.36 38.32 3.43
CA GLU A 111 -4.07 38.71 2.04
C GLU A 111 -2.63 39.16 1.87
N LYS A 112 -2.02 38.72 0.78
CA LYS A 112 -0.72 39.20 0.30
C LYS A 112 -0.92 39.82 -1.07
N GLN A 113 -0.63 41.12 -1.15
CA GLN A 113 -0.77 41.93 -2.37
C GLN A 113 0.50 41.87 -3.22
N ASN A 114 0.36 42.18 -4.51
CA ASN A 114 1.48 42.25 -5.47
C ASN A 114 2.31 40.96 -5.57
N VAL A 115 1.67 39.79 -5.43
CA VAL A 115 2.33 38.49 -5.58
C VAL A 115 2.23 38.03 -7.03
N LEU A 116 3.32 37.52 -7.60
CA LEU A 116 3.28 36.76 -8.84
C LEU A 116 3.45 35.27 -8.51
N ILE A 117 2.38 34.49 -8.55
CA ILE A 117 2.48 33.03 -8.44
C ILE A 117 2.98 32.47 -9.77
N ALA A 118 3.84 31.46 -9.71
CA ALA A 118 4.36 30.78 -10.90
C ALA A 118 3.30 29.84 -11.50
N PRO A 119 3.22 29.71 -12.84
CA PRO A 119 2.34 28.73 -13.45
C PRO A 119 2.80 27.31 -13.13
N SER A 120 1.88 26.36 -13.02
CA SER A 120 2.20 24.96 -12.84
C SER A 120 2.85 24.42 -14.12
N LYS A 121 3.87 23.58 -13.95
CA LYS A 121 4.47 22.83 -15.06
C LYS A 121 3.59 21.65 -15.51
N GLY A 122 2.52 21.35 -14.75
CA GLY A 122 1.76 20.11 -14.88
C GLY A 122 2.47 18.96 -14.18
N MET A 123 1.94 17.74 -14.34
CA MET A 123 2.61 16.53 -13.89
C MET A 123 3.84 16.27 -14.76
N ILE A 124 5.00 16.13 -14.14
CA ILE A 124 6.27 15.84 -14.83
C ILE A 124 6.49 14.33 -14.76
N MET A 125 6.77 13.72 -15.91
CA MET A 125 7.10 12.30 -16.00
C MET A 125 8.56 12.07 -15.63
N ARG A 126 8.89 10.91 -15.05
CA ARG A 126 10.28 10.59 -14.69
C ARG A 126 11.20 10.60 -15.90
N ASN A 127 10.73 10.21 -17.09
CA ASN A 127 11.52 10.28 -18.32
C ASN A 127 11.71 11.70 -18.92
N GLU A 128 11.23 12.75 -18.24
CA GLU A 128 11.42 14.15 -18.63
C GLU A 128 12.44 14.85 -17.73
N ASP A 129 13.15 15.85 -18.26
CA ASP A 129 14.06 16.70 -17.48
C ASP A 129 13.32 17.94 -16.94
N PRO A 130 13.07 18.05 -15.62
CA PRO A 130 12.32 19.16 -15.03
C PRO A 130 12.94 20.53 -15.28
N ASN A 131 14.26 20.60 -15.45
CA ASN A 131 15.00 21.85 -15.68
C ASN A 131 14.83 22.37 -17.11
N LYS A 132 14.50 21.48 -18.06
CA LYS A 132 14.21 21.84 -19.46
C LYS A 132 12.76 22.23 -19.70
N ILE A 133 11.87 22.03 -18.72
CA ILE A 133 10.45 22.41 -18.81
C ILE A 133 10.30 23.86 -18.33
N PRO A 134 9.98 24.83 -19.20
CA PRO A 134 9.81 26.22 -18.81
C PRO A 134 8.49 26.46 -18.08
N TYR A 135 8.46 27.53 -17.28
CA TYR A 135 7.23 28.08 -16.72
C TYR A 135 6.44 28.85 -17.80
N THR A 136 5.31 28.31 -18.25
CA THR A 136 4.47 28.92 -19.29
C THR A 136 3.15 29.40 -18.69
N PHE A 137 2.84 30.70 -18.78
CA PHE A 137 1.59 31.26 -18.28
C PHE A 137 0.41 30.90 -19.19
N GLY A 138 -0.63 30.26 -18.62
CA GLY A 138 -1.87 29.94 -19.32
C GLY A 138 -2.89 31.08 -19.35
N GLN A 139 -4.05 30.82 -19.98
CA GLN A 139 -5.14 31.79 -20.14
C GLN A 139 -5.70 32.31 -18.80
N SER A 140 -5.66 31.48 -17.75
CA SER A 140 -6.12 31.84 -16.40
C SER A 140 -5.46 33.11 -15.85
N TYR A 141 -4.23 33.44 -16.28
CA TYR A 141 -3.55 34.66 -15.84
C TYR A 141 -4.14 35.96 -16.40
N SER A 142 -5.07 35.87 -17.34
CA SER A 142 -5.81 37.00 -17.90
C SER A 142 -7.23 37.12 -17.33
N GLU A 143 -7.62 36.22 -16.43
CA GLU A 143 -8.96 36.19 -15.85
C GLU A 143 -8.99 36.88 -14.48
N ASN A 144 -9.83 37.91 -14.34
CA ASN A 144 -9.98 38.64 -13.08
C ASN A 144 -10.90 37.90 -12.10
N LYS A 145 -10.47 36.72 -11.65
CA LYS A 145 -11.17 35.89 -10.65
C LYS A 145 -10.14 35.17 -9.77
N PHE A 146 -10.57 34.70 -8.60
CA PHE A 146 -9.73 33.85 -7.76
C PHE A 146 -9.73 32.41 -8.28
N PHE A 147 -8.54 31.82 -8.33
CA PHE A 147 -8.32 30.39 -8.59
C PHE A 147 -7.88 29.67 -7.31
N PRO A 148 -8.24 28.39 -7.12
CA PRO A 148 -9.18 27.62 -7.95
C PRO A 148 -10.65 28.08 -7.81
N GLY A 149 -10.98 28.91 -6.82
CA GLY A 149 -12.30 29.47 -6.58
C GLY A 149 -12.92 28.94 -5.28
N GLU A 150 -13.21 27.64 -5.25
CA GLU A 150 -13.68 26.96 -4.04
C GLU A 150 -12.50 26.65 -3.10
N VAL A 151 -12.70 26.87 -1.79
CA VAL A 151 -11.67 26.60 -0.75
C VAL A 151 -11.74 25.19 -0.20
N ALA A 152 -12.85 24.49 -0.44
CA ALA A 152 -13.04 23.10 -0.09
C ALA A 152 -13.93 22.41 -1.14
N THR A 153 -13.56 21.22 -1.58
CA THR A 153 -14.30 20.42 -2.57
C THR A 153 -14.34 18.96 -2.14
N LEU A 154 -15.20 18.16 -2.77
CA LEU A 154 -15.19 16.70 -2.66
C LEU A 154 -14.76 16.08 -3.99
N SER A 155 -13.87 15.09 -3.93
CA SER A 155 -13.56 14.24 -5.09
C SER A 155 -14.71 13.27 -5.37
N ASP A 156 -14.65 12.54 -6.49
CA ASP A 156 -15.59 11.45 -6.75
C ASP A 156 -15.49 10.37 -5.64
N PRO A 157 -16.62 9.78 -5.22
CA PRO A 157 -16.65 8.75 -4.20
C PRO A 157 -16.08 7.42 -4.70
N PHE A 158 -15.43 6.68 -3.81
CA PHE A 158 -14.81 5.38 -4.07
C PHE A 158 -15.32 4.33 -3.08
N ILE A 159 -15.08 3.06 -3.35
CA ILE A 159 -15.42 1.96 -2.46
C ILE A 159 -14.17 1.14 -2.18
N VAL A 160 -13.97 0.76 -0.92
CA VAL A 160 -12.98 -0.27 -0.55
C VAL A 160 -13.75 -1.38 0.15
N ARG A 161 -14.11 -2.42 -0.61
CA ARG A 161 -14.99 -3.52 -0.15
C ARG A 161 -16.26 -3.04 0.54
N GLU A 162 -16.29 -3.04 1.87
CA GLU A 162 -17.47 -2.77 2.71
C GLU A 162 -17.63 -1.30 3.09
N VAL A 163 -16.69 -0.42 2.73
CA VAL A 163 -16.73 0.99 3.13
C VAL A 163 -16.71 1.90 1.90
N ARG A 164 -17.74 2.74 1.77
CA ARG A 164 -17.75 3.83 0.79
C ARG A 164 -16.99 5.04 1.34
N GLY A 165 -16.01 5.50 0.56
CA GLY A 165 -15.14 6.61 0.88
C GLY A 165 -15.37 7.82 -0.01
N GLN A 166 -15.02 9.01 0.50
CA GLN A 166 -14.91 10.21 -0.32
C GLN A 166 -13.80 11.12 0.22
N VAL A 167 -13.00 11.69 -0.69
CA VAL A 167 -11.91 12.59 -0.34
C VAL A 167 -12.44 14.03 -0.23
N VAL A 168 -12.15 14.68 0.89
CA VAL A 168 -12.30 16.13 1.04
C VAL A 168 -10.98 16.82 0.74
N ASN A 169 -11.02 17.82 -0.15
CA ASN A 169 -9.86 18.60 -0.57
C ASN A 169 -9.95 20.00 0.02
N PHE A 170 -8.86 20.50 0.59
CA PHE A 170 -8.68 21.87 1.02
C PHE A 170 -7.80 22.61 0.03
N ALA A 171 -8.27 23.75 -0.49
CA ALA A 171 -7.52 24.65 -1.36
C ALA A 171 -7.20 25.96 -0.60
N PRO A 172 -6.23 25.94 0.32
CA PRO A 172 -5.99 27.03 1.25
C PRO A 172 -5.28 28.24 0.64
N LEU A 173 -4.83 28.13 -0.62
CA LEU A 173 -4.24 29.25 -1.36
C LEU A 173 -5.18 29.62 -2.50
N GLN A 174 -5.72 30.84 -2.46
CA GLN A 174 -6.59 31.37 -3.51
C GLN A 174 -5.92 32.59 -4.14
N TYR A 175 -5.72 32.58 -5.45
CA TYR A 175 -4.96 33.63 -6.14
C TYR A 175 -5.76 34.24 -7.29
N ASN A 176 -5.84 35.57 -7.31
CA ASN A 176 -6.35 36.33 -8.45
C ASN A 176 -5.15 36.88 -9.25
N PRO A 177 -4.88 36.38 -10.46
CA PRO A 177 -3.70 36.75 -11.23
C PRO A 177 -3.75 38.15 -11.85
N VAL A 178 -4.93 38.72 -12.07
CA VAL A 178 -5.08 40.08 -12.62
C VAL A 178 -4.80 41.13 -11.54
N THR A 179 -5.35 40.94 -10.34
CA THR A 179 -5.13 41.84 -9.20
C THR A 179 -3.85 41.53 -8.42
N LYS A 180 -3.18 40.40 -8.72
CA LYS A 180 -1.99 39.90 -8.00
C LYS A 180 -2.21 39.75 -6.50
N THR A 181 -3.44 39.39 -6.09
CA THR A 181 -3.82 39.17 -4.70
C THR A 181 -3.83 37.67 -4.40
N LEU A 182 -3.05 37.26 -3.39
CA LEU A 182 -3.06 35.91 -2.83
C LEU A 182 -3.77 35.91 -1.46
N ARG A 183 -4.78 35.07 -1.29
CA ARG A 183 -5.38 34.74 0.00
C ARG A 183 -4.76 33.46 0.53
N ILE A 184 -4.24 33.53 1.74
CA ILE A 184 -3.65 32.40 2.47
C ILE A 184 -4.59 32.07 3.62
N TYR A 185 -5.34 30.98 3.49
CA TYR A 185 -6.21 30.47 4.54
C TYR A 185 -5.37 29.79 5.62
N THR A 186 -5.34 30.40 6.80
CA THR A 186 -4.61 29.87 7.96
C THR A 186 -5.41 28.79 8.68
N GLU A 187 -6.74 28.82 8.56
CA GLU A 187 -7.67 27.83 9.11
C GLU A 187 -8.86 27.67 8.16
N ILE A 188 -9.26 26.42 7.91
CA ILE A 188 -10.50 26.06 7.23
C ILE A 188 -11.15 24.95 8.04
N VAL A 189 -12.41 25.10 8.39
CA VAL A 189 -13.23 24.05 9.00
C VAL A 189 -14.37 23.74 8.05
N VAL A 190 -14.52 22.46 7.71
CA VAL A 190 -15.58 21.97 6.83
C VAL A 190 -16.47 20.99 7.57
N ALA A 191 -17.74 20.97 7.20
CA ALA A 191 -18.67 19.90 7.51
C ALA A 191 -18.97 19.12 6.22
N VAL A 192 -18.75 17.81 6.27
CA VAL A 192 -19.14 16.87 5.22
C VAL A 192 -20.36 16.10 5.71
N SER A 193 -21.47 16.19 4.98
CA SER A 193 -22.75 15.61 5.40
C SER A 193 -23.52 15.02 4.23
N GLU A 194 -24.36 14.04 4.49
CA GLU A 194 -25.23 13.48 3.46
C GLU A 194 -26.33 14.46 3.00
N THR A 195 -26.75 14.33 1.74
CA THR A 195 -27.91 15.00 1.18
C THR A 195 -29.10 14.03 1.10
N ALA A 196 -30.27 14.56 0.75
CA ALA A 196 -31.44 13.72 0.50
C ALA A 196 -31.32 12.89 -0.79
N GLN A 197 -30.36 13.19 -1.68
CA GLN A 197 -30.21 12.58 -2.99
C GLN A 197 -29.36 11.29 -2.93
N GLN A 198 -29.53 10.45 -3.94
CA GLN A 198 -28.67 9.28 -4.15
C GLN A 198 -27.30 9.73 -4.67
N GLY A 199 -26.24 9.15 -4.10
CA GLY A 199 -24.86 9.46 -4.50
C GLY A 199 -24.44 8.77 -5.79
N LYS A 200 -23.26 9.16 -6.30
CA LYS A 200 -22.52 8.36 -7.29
C LYS A 200 -21.81 7.20 -6.60
N ASN A 201 -21.49 6.13 -7.32
CA ASN A 201 -20.69 4.99 -6.83
C ASN A 201 -21.17 4.49 -5.45
N THR A 202 -22.47 4.16 -5.36
CA THR A 202 -23.11 3.75 -4.10
C THR A 202 -22.84 2.29 -3.76
N LEU A 203 -22.61 1.99 -2.48
CA LEU A 203 -22.50 0.65 -1.93
C LEU A 203 -23.90 0.11 -1.61
N VAL A 204 -24.54 -0.56 -2.57
CA VAL A 204 -25.94 -1.02 -2.45
C VAL A 204 -26.05 -2.38 -1.73
N LYS A 205 -24.96 -3.16 -1.70
CA LYS A 205 -24.89 -4.48 -1.05
C LYS A 205 -23.56 -4.61 -0.31
N PRO A 206 -23.42 -4.00 0.88
CA PRO A 206 -22.25 -4.27 1.70
C PRO A 206 -22.21 -5.78 1.98
N LYS A 207 -21.10 -6.42 1.60
CA LYS A 207 -20.79 -7.74 2.16
C LYS A 207 -20.63 -7.54 3.67
N GLY A 208 -20.95 -8.55 4.48
CA GLY A 208 -20.74 -8.46 5.93
C GLY A 208 -19.29 -8.08 6.25
N THR A 209 -19.03 -7.54 7.44
CA THR A 209 -17.71 -7.05 7.84
C THR A 209 -16.62 -8.11 7.64
N PHE A 210 -15.57 -7.76 6.88
CA PHE A 210 -14.40 -8.61 6.73
C PHE A 210 -13.23 -8.09 7.59
N ALA A 211 -12.91 -8.83 8.65
CA ALA A 211 -11.86 -8.45 9.59
C ALA A 211 -10.50 -8.19 8.91
N GLY A 212 -10.22 -8.84 7.77
CA GLY A 212 -8.95 -8.68 7.07
C GLY A 212 -8.72 -7.31 6.42
N PHE A 213 -9.70 -6.40 6.42
CA PHE A 213 -9.56 -5.03 5.91
C PHE A 213 -9.75 -3.93 6.98
N GLU A 214 -10.03 -4.27 8.25
CA GLU A 214 -10.25 -3.28 9.31
C GLU A 214 -9.07 -2.30 9.47
N ASP A 215 -7.85 -2.83 9.47
CA ASP A 215 -6.62 -2.05 9.53
C ASP A 215 -6.45 -1.10 8.33
N THR A 216 -6.91 -1.54 7.14
CA THR A 216 -6.95 -0.70 5.93
C THR A 216 -7.90 0.48 6.14
N TYR A 217 -9.08 0.24 6.73
CA TYR A 217 -10.08 1.28 6.99
C TYR A 217 -9.63 2.30 8.03
N HIS A 218 -9.01 1.84 9.12
CA HIS A 218 -8.44 2.71 10.14
C HIS A 218 -7.37 3.65 9.60
N ARG A 219 -6.57 3.19 8.63
CA ARG A 219 -5.57 4.03 7.97
C ARG A 219 -6.16 4.99 6.96
N LEU A 220 -7.04 4.49 6.10
CA LEU A 220 -7.53 5.23 4.95
C LEU A 220 -8.52 6.32 5.37
N PHE A 221 -9.32 6.08 6.41
CA PHE A 221 -10.41 6.98 6.76
C PHE A 221 -10.20 7.59 8.15
N MET A 222 -9.94 8.89 8.19
CA MET A 222 -9.67 9.58 9.47
C MET A 222 -10.87 9.62 10.43
N ASN A 223 -12.08 9.32 9.95
CA ASN A 223 -13.31 9.27 10.74
C ASN A 223 -13.84 7.84 10.98
N TYR A 224 -13.09 6.81 10.58
CA TYR A 224 -13.50 5.42 10.76
C TYR A 224 -13.43 4.99 12.22
N LYS A 225 -14.47 4.31 12.67
CA LYS A 225 -14.58 3.70 14.00
C LYS A 225 -15.02 2.26 13.80
N ALA A 226 -14.22 1.31 14.25
CA ALA A 226 -14.61 -0.09 14.26
C ALA A 226 -15.92 -0.27 15.03
N ASN A 227 -16.88 -0.97 14.44
CA ASN A 227 -18.09 -1.34 15.15
C ASN A 227 -17.81 -2.58 16.01
N ARG A 228 -17.72 -2.38 17.33
CA ARG A 228 -17.84 -3.42 18.39
C ARG A 228 -16.85 -4.60 18.39
N TYR A 229 -15.81 -4.61 17.58
CA TYR A 229 -14.80 -5.68 17.59
C TYR A 229 -13.38 -5.12 17.68
N THR A 230 -12.53 -5.79 18.45
CA THR A 230 -11.09 -5.52 18.48
C THR A 230 -10.51 -5.85 17.10
N PRO A 231 -9.76 -4.95 16.45
CA PRO A 231 -9.10 -5.23 15.19
C PRO A 231 -8.18 -6.42 15.32
N VAL A 232 -8.16 -7.21 14.27
CA VAL A 232 -7.76 -8.60 14.31
C VAL A 232 -7.02 -8.78 12.98
N GLU A 233 -5.68 -8.64 13.03
CA GLU A 233 -4.70 -8.61 11.91
C GLU A 233 -5.13 -9.46 10.71
N GLU A 234 -5.20 -8.94 9.47
CA GLU A 234 -5.43 -9.70 8.21
C GLU A 234 -5.97 -11.17 8.39
N LYS A 235 -7.06 -11.40 9.17
CA LYS A 235 -7.31 -12.75 9.73
C LYS A 235 -8.00 -13.67 8.73
N GLN A 236 -7.35 -14.83 8.58
CA GLN A 236 -7.78 -16.22 8.35
C GLN A 236 -8.96 -16.59 7.43
N ASP A 237 -9.95 -15.74 7.24
CA ASP A 237 -11.11 -16.12 6.44
C ASP A 237 -10.93 -15.78 4.96
N GLY A 238 -9.97 -14.91 4.64
CA GLY A 238 -9.56 -14.67 3.25
C GLY A 238 -9.07 -15.94 2.56
N ARG A 239 -9.52 -16.18 1.33
CA ARG A 239 -8.98 -17.24 0.46
C ARG A 239 -8.15 -16.66 -0.69
N MET A 240 -7.32 -17.51 -1.27
CA MET A 240 -6.60 -17.25 -2.51
C MET A 240 -7.14 -18.12 -3.65
N ILE A 241 -7.22 -17.55 -4.85
CA ILE A 241 -7.35 -18.32 -6.10
C ILE A 241 -6.07 -18.19 -6.90
N VAL A 242 -5.54 -19.33 -7.33
CA VAL A 242 -4.46 -19.42 -8.32
C VAL A 242 -5.07 -19.64 -9.70
N ILE A 243 -4.91 -18.69 -10.61
CA ILE A 243 -5.33 -18.83 -12.01
C ILE A 243 -4.12 -19.27 -12.83
N VAL A 244 -4.17 -20.48 -13.37
CA VAL A 244 -3.02 -21.15 -14.00
C VAL A 244 -3.39 -21.73 -15.38
N PRO A 245 -2.55 -21.56 -16.40
CA PRO A 245 -2.72 -22.25 -17.69
C PRO A 245 -2.64 -23.77 -17.51
N GLU A 246 -3.39 -24.53 -18.29
CA GLU A 246 -3.44 -26.00 -18.21
C GLU A 246 -2.02 -26.61 -18.26
N GLN A 247 -1.14 -26.07 -19.09
CA GLN A 247 0.26 -26.53 -19.23
C GLN A 247 1.11 -26.45 -17.96
N PHE A 248 0.73 -25.60 -16.98
CA PHE A 248 1.48 -25.41 -15.73
C PHE A 248 0.75 -25.96 -14.50
N LYS A 249 -0.48 -26.47 -14.66
CA LYS A 249 -1.36 -26.89 -13.56
C LYS A 249 -0.74 -27.94 -12.64
N ASN A 250 0.05 -28.86 -13.18
CA ASN A 250 0.65 -29.94 -12.37
C ASN A 250 1.85 -29.47 -11.54
N GLU A 251 2.47 -28.35 -11.90
CA GLU A 251 3.68 -27.82 -11.25
C GLU A 251 3.38 -27.04 -9.97
N ILE A 252 2.12 -26.67 -9.73
CA ILE A 252 1.74 -25.77 -8.61
C ILE A 252 1.26 -26.52 -7.37
N THR A 253 1.28 -27.85 -7.39
CA THR A 253 0.75 -28.70 -6.32
C THR A 253 1.40 -28.40 -4.97
N GLU A 254 2.74 -28.29 -4.93
CA GLU A 254 3.48 -27.99 -3.70
C GLU A 254 3.20 -26.58 -3.17
N PHE A 255 3.04 -25.61 -4.06
CA PHE A 255 2.68 -24.24 -3.68
C PHE A 255 1.30 -24.20 -3.01
N VAL A 256 0.29 -24.79 -3.64
CA VAL A 256 -1.08 -24.82 -3.11
C VAL A 256 -1.12 -25.59 -1.78
N ALA A 257 -0.42 -26.73 -1.70
CA ALA A 257 -0.32 -27.50 -0.47
C ALA A 257 0.34 -26.71 0.66
N TRP A 258 1.42 -25.97 0.37
CA TRP A 258 2.07 -25.11 1.35
C TRP A 258 1.15 -23.99 1.85
N LYS A 259 0.44 -23.31 0.94
CA LYS A 259 -0.48 -22.22 1.32
C LYS A 259 -1.61 -22.71 2.21
N ASN A 260 -2.24 -23.83 1.84
CA ASN A 260 -3.22 -24.49 2.69
C ASN A 260 -2.60 -24.94 4.02
N GLN A 261 -1.39 -25.52 4.00
CA GLN A 261 -0.69 -25.98 5.20
C GLN A 261 -0.45 -24.83 6.19
N ARG A 262 -0.06 -23.63 5.73
CA ARG A 262 0.14 -22.46 6.59
C ARG A 262 -1.14 -21.68 6.96
N GLY A 263 -2.32 -22.23 6.64
CA GLY A 263 -3.60 -21.64 7.02
C GLY A 263 -4.21 -20.65 6.02
N LEU A 264 -3.72 -20.57 4.78
CA LEU A 264 -4.36 -19.80 3.71
C LEU A 264 -5.11 -20.72 2.75
N ARG A 265 -6.45 -20.73 2.85
CA ARG A 265 -7.31 -21.49 1.92
C ARG A 265 -7.00 -21.10 0.49
N THR A 266 -6.53 -22.06 -0.30
CA THR A 266 -6.04 -21.82 -1.66
C THR A 266 -6.69 -22.79 -2.63
N GLU A 267 -7.32 -22.23 -3.66
CA GLU A 267 -8.01 -22.94 -4.72
C GLU A 267 -7.30 -22.70 -6.06
N VAL A 268 -7.47 -23.64 -7.00
CA VAL A 268 -6.89 -23.56 -8.34
C VAL A 268 -8.00 -23.41 -9.36
N LYS A 269 -7.82 -22.47 -10.29
CA LYS A 269 -8.65 -22.36 -11.50
C LYS A 269 -7.75 -22.45 -12.74
N VAL A 270 -8.09 -23.37 -13.64
CA VAL A 270 -7.44 -23.42 -14.96
C VAL A 270 -7.92 -22.25 -15.81
N ALA A 271 -7.01 -21.50 -16.40
CA ALA A 271 -7.32 -20.30 -17.17
C ALA A 271 -8.20 -20.62 -18.40
N GLU A 272 -7.92 -21.71 -19.09
CA GLU A 272 -8.66 -22.17 -20.28
C GLU A 272 -10.09 -22.63 -19.94
N GLU A 273 -10.36 -23.00 -18.69
CA GLU A 273 -11.73 -23.27 -18.21
C GLU A 273 -12.51 -21.99 -17.88
N ILE A 274 -11.85 -20.83 -17.75
CA ILE A 274 -12.51 -19.52 -17.65
C ILE A 274 -12.96 -19.09 -19.06
N ALA A 275 -12.05 -19.17 -20.02
CA ALA A 275 -12.31 -18.92 -21.44
C ALA A 275 -11.21 -19.52 -22.32
N SER A 276 -11.57 -19.97 -23.52
CA SER A 276 -10.62 -20.42 -24.54
C SER A 276 -10.97 -19.78 -25.89
N PRO A 277 -10.17 -18.82 -26.40
CA PRO A 277 -8.91 -18.33 -25.83
C PRO A 277 -9.10 -17.54 -24.52
N VAL A 278 -8.08 -17.54 -23.67
CA VAL A 278 -8.06 -16.75 -22.42
C VAL A 278 -8.01 -15.27 -22.76
N THR A 279 -8.90 -14.47 -22.15
CA THR A 279 -8.93 -13.00 -22.35
C THR A 279 -8.95 -12.27 -21.02
N ALA A 280 -8.35 -11.07 -20.98
CA ALA A 280 -8.36 -10.23 -19.78
C ALA A 280 -9.79 -9.91 -19.30
N ALA A 281 -10.74 -9.70 -20.22
CA ALA A 281 -12.14 -9.46 -19.88
C ALA A 281 -12.77 -10.66 -19.16
N ALA A 282 -12.51 -11.88 -19.64
CA ALA A 282 -13.02 -13.10 -19.01
C ALA A 282 -12.39 -13.34 -17.63
N VAL A 283 -11.07 -13.13 -17.50
CA VAL A 283 -10.36 -13.23 -16.20
C VAL A 283 -10.89 -12.21 -15.21
N ARG A 284 -11.09 -10.95 -15.64
CA ARG A 284 -11.69 -9.91 -14.80
C ARG A 284 -13.09 -10.30 -14.33
N GLN A 285 -13.92 -10.79 -15.24
CA GLN A 285 -15.28 -11.21 -14.90
C GLN A 285 -15.26 -12.38 -13.90
N PHE A 286 -14.39 -13.37 -14.11
CA PHE A 286 -14.21 -14.49 -13.18
C PHE A 286 -13.82 -14.02 -11.77
N VAL A 287 -12.84 -13.12 -11.64
CA VAL A 287 -12.45 -12.58 -10.32
C VAL A 287 -13.60 -11.83 -9.65
N LYS A 288 -14.39 -11.06 -10.42
CA LYS A 288 -15.60 -10.40 -9.90
C LYS A 288 -16.64 -11.40 -9.40
N ASP A 289 -16.88 -12.47 -10.15
CA ASP A 289 -17.85 -13.50 -9.78
C ASP A 289 -17.41 -14.23 -8.51
N GLU A 290 -16.12 -14.60 -8.42
CA GLU A 290 -15.51 -15.22 -7.24
C GLU A 290 -15.54 -14.33 -6.00
N TYR A 291 -15.27 -13.04 -6.17
CA TYR A 291 -15.42 -12.06 -5.10
C TYR A 291 -16.87 -11.98 -4.65
N ASN A 292 -17.83 -12.01 -5.58
CA ASN A 292 -19.26 -11.84 -5.31
C ASN A 292 -19.95 -13.07 -4.71
N LYS A 293 -19.38 -14.28 -4.81
CA LYS A 293 -19.94 -15.49 -4.19
C LYS A 293 -20.25 -15.30 -2.70
N ASP A 294 -21.39 -15.84 -2.26
CA ASP A 294 -21.76 -15.95 -0.86
C ASP A 294 -21.01 -17.13 -0.23
N GLY A 295 -20.48 -16.95 0.99
CA GLY A 295 -19.76 -18.00 1.71
C GLY A 295 -18.91 -17.47 2.86
N SER A 296 -18.37 -18.38 3.67
CA SER A 296 -17.50 -18.07 4.81
C SER A 296 -16.05 -17.75 4.42
N ALA A 297 -15.76 -17.56 3.14
CA ALA A 297 -14.40 -17.44 2.60
C ALA A 297 -14.30 -16.31 1.55
N PRO A 298 -14.24 -15.03 1.95
CA PRO A 298 -14.10 -13.94 1.01
C PRO A 298 -12.80 -14.06 0.21
N LEU A 299 -12.87 -13.82 -1.10
CA LEU A 299 -11.69 -13.75 -1.95
C LEU A 299 -10.80 -12.60 -1.48
N MET A 300 -9.53 -12.87 -1.20
CA MET A 300 -8.57 -11.85 -0.73
C MET A 300 -7.37 -11.72 -1.66
N TYR A 301 -6.92 -12.83 -2.24
CA TYR A 301 -5.75 -12.87 -3.12
C TYR A 301 -6.09 -13.57 -4.43
N VAL A 302 -5.54 -13.06 -5.53
CA VAL A 302 -5.46 -13.77 -6.81
C VAL A 302 -4.01 -13.80 -7.26
N LEU A 303 -3.49 -15.00 -7.49
CA LEU A 303 -2.19 -15.21 -8.10
C LEU A 303 -2.39 -15.67 -9.55
N LEU A 304 -1.90 -14.87 -10.49
CA LEU A 304 -1.85 -15.22 -11.91
C LEU A 304 -0.55 -15.98 -12.19
N ILE A 305 -0.63 -17.11 -12.88
CA ILE A 305 0.55 -17.88 -13.30
C ILE A 305 0.69 -17.83 -14.81
N GLY A 306 1.90 -17.53 -15.28
CA GLY A 306 2.20 -17.38 -16.70
C GLY A 306 2.43 -15.92 -17.10
N ASP A 307 3.18 -15.76 -18.18
CA ASP A 307 3.38 -14.47 -18.86
C ASP A 307 2.08 -13.93 -19.52
N ASN A 308 2.12 -12.69 -20.05
CA ASN A 308 1.03 -12.01 -20.77
C ASN A 308 0.46 -12.85 -21.92
N LYS A 309 1.29 -13.66 -22.60
CA LYS A 309 0.83 -14.56 -23.68
C LYS A 309 -0.11 -15.67 -23.19
N HIS A 310 -0.06 -16.01 -21.90
CA HIS A 310 -0.91 -17.05 -21.30
C HIS A 310 -2.14 -16.46 -20.61
N ILE A 311 -1.92 -15.44 -19.77
CA ILE A 311 -2.98 -14.70 -19.10
C ILE A 311 -2.77 -13.22 -19.42
N PRO A 312 -3.50 -12.67 -20.42
CA PRO A 312 -3.32 -11.30 -20.87
C PRO A 312 -3.59 -10.29 -19.77
N ALA A 313 -2.74 -9.27 -19.66
CA ALA A 313 -2.99 -8.12 -18.81
C ALA A 313 -4.23 -7.36 -19.28
N GLY A 314 -4.94 -6.76 -18.31
CA GLY A 314 -6.00 -5.82 -18.56
C GLY A 314 -5.53 -4.48 -19.13
N ASN A 315 -6.48 -3.60 -19.43
CA ASN A 315 -6.21 -2.20 -19.75
C ASN A 315 -6.70 -1.33 -18.58
N GLY A 316 -5.76 -0.76 -17.84
CA GLY A 316 -6.04 0.27 -16.85
C GLY A 316 -5.90 1.67 -17.43
N THR A 317 -5.91 2.66 -16.57
CA THR A 317 -5.61 4.05 -16.91
C THR A 317 -4.16 4.14 -17.38
N GLY A 318 -3.94 4.66 -18.58
CA GLY A 318 -2.60 4.90 -19.13
C GLY A 318 -1.89 3.66 -19.71
N GLY A 319 -2.27 2.42 -19.35
CA GLY A 319 -1.59 1.24 -19.91
C GLY A 319 -2.05 -0.12 -19.39
N LYS A 320 -1.14 -1.09 -19.50
CA LYS A 320 -1.40 -2.51 -19.20
C LYS A 320 -1.40 -2.76 -17.70
N SER A 321 -2.36 -3.53 -17.20
CA SER A 321 -2.61 -3.65 -15.77
C SER A 321 -3.10 -5.04 -15.37
N ASP A 322 -2.51 -5.62 -14.33
CA ASP A 322 -3.13 -6.69 -13.56
C ASP A 322 -3.95 -6.17 -12.37
N GLN A 323 -3.63 -4.97 -11.85
CA GLN A 323 -4.35 -4.39 -10.70
C GLN A 323 -5.85 -4.24 -10.96
N ILE A 324 -6.27 -3.95 -12.20
CA ILE A 324 -7.70 -3.83 -12.54
C ILE A 324 -8.51 -5.11 -12.32
N PHE A 325 -7.87 -6.28 -12.17
CA PHE A 325 -8.56 -7.51 -11.79
C PHE A 325 -9.00 -7.47 -10.33
N GLY A 326 -8.30 -6.71 -9.48
CA GLY A 326 -8.64 -6.50 -8.09
C GLY A 326 -9.67 -5.40 -7.85
N GLN A 327 -9.91 -4.51 -8.82
CA GLN A 327 -10.92 -3.44 -8.77
C GLN A 327 -12.29 -4.00 -9.17
N VAL A 328 -13.07 -4.43 -8.18
CA VAL A 328 -14.29 -5.22 -8.36
C VAL A 328 -15.54 -4.39 -8.14
N VAL A 329 -15.58 -3.65 -7.04
CA VAL A 329 -16.74 -2.89 -6.57
C VAL A 329 -16.62 -1.44 -7.04
N GLY A 330 -17.73 -0.90 -7.52
CA GLY A 330 -17.76 0.48 -7.98
C GLY A 330 -17.04 0.74 -9.30
N THR A 331 -16.70 2.01 -9.52
CA THR A 331 -16.05 2.52 -10.75
C THR A 331 -14.80 3.33 -10.43
N ASP A 332 -14.05 2.91 -9.43
CA ASP A 332 -12.85 3.59 -8.92
C ASP A 332 -11.60 2.69 -9.02
N HIS A 333 -10.49 3.18 -8.46
CA HIS A 333 -9.15 2.58 -8.61
C HIS A 333 -8.64 1.90 -7.34
N TYR A 334 -9.52 1.64 -6.37
CA TYR A 334 -9.17 0.92 -5.15
C TYR A 334 -9.43 -0.59 -5.33
N ASN A 335 -8.44 -1.42 -5.02
CA ASN A 335 -8.58 -2.86 -5.17
C ASN A 335 -9.34 -3.49 -3.98
N GLU A 336 -10.36 -4.31 -4.24
CA GLU A 336 -10.92 -5.21 -3.23
C GLU A 336 -10.06 -6.47 -3.00
N VAL A 337 -9.31 -6.88 -4.02
CA VAL A 337 -8.54 -8.13 -4.05
C VAL A 337 -7.09 -7.83 -4.39
N PHE A 338 -6.15 -8.42 -3.65
CA PHE A 338 -4.73 -8.26 -3.90
C PHE A 338 -4.30 -9.18 -5.06
N ILE A 339 -3.69 -8.58 -6.08
CA ILE A 339 -3.29 -9.28 -7.31
C ILE A 339 -1.77 -9.38 -7.35
N GLY A 340 -1.25 -10.54 -7.73
CA GLY A 340 0.16 -10.73 -8.07
C GLY A 340 0.33 -11.74 -9.19
N ARG A 341 1.52 -11.78 -9.78
CA ARG A 341 1.83 -12.64 -10.93
C ARG A 341 3.14 -13.40 -10.74
N PHE A 342 3.09 -14.73 -10.90
CA PHE A 342 4.28 -15.51 -11.26
C PHE A 342 4.41 -15.56 -12.78
N SER A 343 5.13 -14.60 -13.33
CA SER A 343 5.32 -14.53 -14.78
C SER A 343 6.36 -15.56 -15.20
N CYS A 344 5.95 -16.52 -16.01
CA CYS A 344 6.77 -17.63 -16.48
C CYS A 344 6.46 -17.96 -17.93
N GLU A 345 7.51 -18.37 -18.66
CA GLU A 345 7.38 -18.87 -20.03
C GLU A 345 7.61 -20.38 -20.16
N ASN A 346 8.17 -20.99 -19.12
CA ASN A 346 8.43 -22.42 -19.04
C ASN A 346 8.33 -22.91 -17.58
N VAL A 347 8.46 -24.23 -17.39
CA VAL A 347 8.35 -24.89 -16.08
C VAL A 347 9.45 -24.46 -15.11
N GLU A 348 10.67 -24.20 -15.57
CA GLU A 348 11.78 -23.81 -14.71
C GLU A 348 11.60 -22.40 -14.13
N ASP A 349 11.09 -21.46 -14.94
CA ASP A 349 10.70 -20.11 -14.49
C ASP A 349 9.64 -20.17 -13.38
N LEU A 350 8.71 -21.11 -13.48
CA LEU A 350 7.66 -21.30 -12.48
C LEU A 350 8.21 -21.97 -11.21
N LYS A 351 8.99 -23.05 -11.37
CA LYS A 351 9.59 -23.78 -10.26
C LYS A 351 10.48 -22.89 -9.40
N THR A 352 11.31 -22.03 -10.01
CA THR A 352 12.16 -21.10 -9.23
C THR A 352 11.34 -20.11 -8.41
N GLN A 353 10.16 -19.68 -8.89
CA GLN A 353 9.25 -18.76 -8.19
C GLN A 353 8.47 -19.46 -7.06
N ILE A 354 8.07 -20.71 -7.26
CA ILE A 354 7.45 -21.54 -6.22
C ILE A 354 8.47 -21.85 -5.12
N ASN A 355 9.65 -22.34 -5.50
CA ASN A 355 10.68 -22.77 -4.56
C ASN A 355 11.16 -21.62 -3.67
N ARG A 356 11.38 -20.42 -4.24
CA ARG A 356 11.74 -19.25 -3.43
C ARG A 356 10.68 -18.88 -2.41
N THR A 357 9.41 -18.96 -2.80
CA THR A 357 8.28 -18.58 -1.95
C THR A 357 8.10 -19.55 -0.79
N ILE A 358 8.14 -20.86 -1.09
CA ILE A 358 8.06 -21.91 -0.05
C ILE A 358 9.27 -21.80 0.89
N HIS A 359 10.48 -21.65 0.36
CA HIS A 359 11.68 -21.52 1.19
C HIS A 359 11.61 -20.30 2.11
N TYR A 360 11.24 -19.14 1.58
CA TYR A 360 11.16 -17.89 2.34
C TYR A 360 10.14 -17.97 3.50
N GLU A 361 8.96 -18.54 3.25
CA GLU A 361 7.91 -18.63 4.26
C GLU A 361 8.16 -19.80 5.25
N ARG A 362 8.64 -20.96 4.78
CA ARG A 362 8.74 -22.20 5.58
C ARG A 362 10.12 -22.45 6.18
N ASP A 363 11.17 -22.21 5.41
CA ASP A 363 12.49 -22.81 5.66
C ASP A 363 13.51 -21.83 6.23
N VAL A 364 13.26 -20.51 6.15
CA VAL A 364 14.10 -19.49 6.80
C VAL A 364 14.14 -19.72 8.31
N LYS A 365 15.36 -19.82 8.85
CA LYS A 365 15.62 -20.20 10.24
C LYS A 365 15.84 -19.01 11.16
N ALA A 366 15.63 -19.27 12.46
CA ALA A 366 16.03 -18.31 13.47
C ALA A 366 17.52 -18.02 13.36
N GLY A 367 17.89 -16.74 13.45
CA GLY A 367 19.29 -16.34 13.37
C GLY A 367 19.80 -16.00 11.96
N GLU A 368 19.00 -16.10 10.89
CA GLU A 368 19.45 -15.71 9.55
C GLU A 368 19.67 -14.20 9.41
N SER A 369 20.93 -13.77 9.38
CA SER A 369 21.35 -12.36 9.49
C SER A 369 21.29 -11.54 8.19
N TRP A 370 20.92 -12.16 7.06
CA TRP A 370 20.68 -11.43 5.82
C TRP A 370 19.35 -10.63 5.90
N LEU A 371 18.42 -11.08 6.74
CA LEU A 371 17.24 -10.33 7.16
C LEU A 371 17.64 -9.25 8.17
N GLY A 372 17.02 -8.08 8.10
CA GLY A 372 17.44 -6.87 8.80
C GLY A 372 18.50 -6.05 8.05
N ARG A 373 18.74 -6.37 6.77
CA ARG A 373 19.61 -5.60 5.87
C ARG A 373 18.80 -4.99 4.72
N GLY A 374 18.95 -3.69 4.50
CA GLY A 374 18.27 -2.95 3.44
C GLY A 374 19.24 -2.36 2.41
N LEU A 375 18.73 -2.03 1.24
CA LEU A 375 19.43 -1.31 0.18
C LEU A 375 18.52 -0.20 -0.36
N CYS A 376 18.98 1.04 -0.29
CA CYS A 376 18.32 2.21 -0.84
C CYS A 376 19.16 2.73 -2.02
N ILE A 377 18.52 2.92 -3.17
CA ILE A 377 19.15 3.35 -4.42
C ILE A 377 18.41 4.59 -4.94
N ALA A 378 19.15 5.66 -5.24
CA ALA A 378 18.57 6.93 -5.66
C ALA A 378 19.33 7.56 -6.82
N SER A 379 18.60 8.11 -7.80
CA SER A 379 19.15 9.01 -8.81
C SER A 379 19.62 10.34 -8.20
N SER A 380 20.32 11.18 -8.97
CA SER A 380 20.71 12.53 -8.53
C SER A 380 19.60 13.58 -8.71
N ASP A 381 18.43 13.19 -9.23
CA ASP A 381 17.39 14.11 -9.66
C ASP A 381 16.31 14.38 -8.60
N GLY A 382 15.30 15.19 -8.95
CA GLY A 382 14.19 15.58 -8.09
C GLY A 382 14.42 16.92 -7.39
N GLY A 383 13.69 17.16 -6.30
CA GLY A 383 13.84 18.36 -5.48
C GLY A 383 12.51 19.03 -5.18
N SER A 384 12.50 20.37 -5.07
CA SER A 384 11.35 21.13 -4.54
C SER A 384 10.01 20.96 -5.28
N PHE A 385 10.00 20.41 -6.50
CA PHE A 385 8.77 20.14 -7.27
C PHE A 385 8.20 18.74 -7.01
N ALA A 386 8.99 17.82 -6.45
CA ALA A 386 8.65 16.42 -6.21
C ALA A 386 7.78 16.24 -4.96
N ASP A 387 7.44 15.00 -4.61
CA ASP A 387 6.69 14.76 -3.37
C ASP A 387 7.47 15.25 -2.15
N ASN A 388 6.77 15.88 -1.20
CA ASN A 388 7.33 16.53 -0.01
C ASN A 388 8.46 17.55 -0.28
N GLY A 389 8.68 17.94 -1.54
CA GLY A 389 9.78 18.81 -1.96
C GLY A 389 11.17 18.15 -1.92
N GLU A 390 11.23 16.82 -2.04
CA GLU A 390 12.46 16.03 -1.87
C GLU A 390 13.13 15.66 -3.20
N SER A 391 14.46 15.64 -3.25
CA SER A 391 15.17 14.88 -4.29
C SER A 391 15.02 13.38 -4.07
N ASP A 392 15.29 12.58 -5.10
CA ASP A 392 15.26 11.11 -4.97
C ASP A 392 16.24 10.64 -3.85
N ILE A 393 17.38 11.32 -3.69
CA ILE A 393 18.34 11.08 -2.59
C ILE A 393 17.75 11.40 -1.22
N GLN A 394 17.03 12.52 -1.10
CA GLN A 394 16.41 12.93 0.16
C GLN A 394 15.30 11.94 0.55
N HIS A 395 14.44 11.58 -0.39
CA HIS A 395 13.40 10.57 -0.26
C HIS A 395 13.95 9.22 0.23
N GLU A 396 14.93 8.66 -0.48
CA GLU A 396 15.57 7.39 -0.07
C GLU A 396 16.38 7.51 1.24
N THR A 397 16.85 8.71 1.59
CA THR A 397 17.48 8.94 2.90
C THR A 397 16.44 8.87 4.03
N VAL A 398 15.24 9.40 3.82
CA VAL A 398 14.14 9.30 4.78
C VAL A 398 13.70 7.86 4.96
N ILE A 399 13.54 7.11 3.87
CA ILE A 399 13.25 5.66 3.92
C ILE A 399 14.35 4.91 4.67
N ALA A 400 15.62 5.16 4.36
CA ALA A 400 16.72 4.49 5.05
C ALA A 400 16.76 4.77 6.56
N ASN A 401 16.40 6.00 6.97
CA ASN A 401 16.28 6.35 8.39
C ASN A 401 15.11 5.61 9.04
N LEU A 402 13.95 5.55 8.39
CA LEU A 402 12.79 4.80 8.86
C LEU A 402 13.10 3.31 9.06
N LEU A 403 13.78 2.68 8.09
CA LEU A 403 14.22 1.28 8.22
C LEU A 403 15.17 1.10 9.41
N THR A 404 16.12 2.04 9.60
CA THR A 404 17.06 2.00 10.73
C THR A 404 16.33 2.15 12.07
N GLU A 405 15.40 3.09 12.17
CA GLU A 405 14.57 3.32 13.37
C GLU A 405 13.71 2.10 13.71
N TYR A 406 13.20 1.40 12.71
CA TYR A 406 12.42 0.17 12.90
C TYR A 406 13.27 -1.01 13.42
N GLY A 407 14.57 -1.03 13.10
CA GLY A 407 15.51 -2.03 13.63
C GLY A 407 16.36 -2.74 12.58
N TYR A 408 16.37 -2.30 11.32
CA TYR A 408 17.33 -2.79 10.34
C TYR A 408 18.76 -2.50 10.82
N THR A 409 19.61 -3.54 10.83
CA THR A 409 20.96 -3.47 11.39
C THR A 409 21.97 -2.87 10.41
N TYR A 410 21.63 -2.86 9.12
CA TYR A 410 22.45 -2.26 8.07
C TYR A 410 21.58 -1.82 6.90
N VAL A 411 21.75 -0.58 6.44
CA VAL A 411 21.08 -0.06 5.23
C VAL A 411 22.15 0.51 4.29
N SER A 412 22.41 -0.19 3.17
CA SER A 412 23.31 0.31 2.12
C SER A 412 22.66 1.47 1.39
N LYS A 413 23.42 2.55 1.16
CA LYS A 413 22.97 3.74 0.43
C LYS A 413 23.77 3.87 -0.85
N ARG A 414 23.13 3.67 -2.00
CA ARG A 414 23.73 3.75 -3.34
C ARG A 414 23.11 4.92 -4.09
N PHE A 415 23.67 6.10 -3.89
CA PHE A 415 23.09 7.35 -4.38
C PHE A 415 23.95 8.01 -5.44
N GLY A 416 23.28 8.59 -6.43
CA GLY A 416 23.86 9.47 -7.42
C GLY A 416 24.23 8.80 -8.73
N ASP A 417 23.84 9.46 -9.83
CA ASP A 417 24.13 8.99 -11.18
C ASP A 417 25.63 9.06 -11.48
N GLY A 418 26.16 7.99 -12.08
CA GLY A 418 27.59 7.85 -12.39
C GLY A 418 28.48 7.47 -11.19
N ALA A 419 27.98 7.55 -9.95
CA ALA A 419 28.68 7.06 -8.76
C ALA A 419 28.32 5.60 -8.44
N VAL A 420 27.10 5.19 -8.79
CA VAL A 420 26.61 3.81 -8.59
C VAL A 420 26.86 3.00 -9.87
N THR A 421 27.26 1.74 -9.71
CA THR A 421 27.51 0.82 -10.82
C THR A 421 26.76 -0.48 -10.58
N ALA A 422 26.56 -1.28 -11.63
CA ALA A 422 25.96 -2.60 -11.50
C ALA A 422 26.70 -3.49 -10.49
N GLN A 423 28.03 -3.37 -10.41
CA GLN A 423 28.84 -4.13 -9.47
C GLN A 423 28.53 -3.79 -8.00
N HIS A 424 28.23 -2.54 -7.69
CA HIS A 424 27.79 -2.16 -6.34
C HIS A 424 26.50 -2.87 -5.95
N ILE A 425 25.53 -2.93 -6.88
CA ILE A 425 24.24 -3.60 -6.66
C ILE A 425 24.43 -5.11 -6.51
N ILE A 426 25.22 -5.74 -7.39
CA ILE A 426 25.56 -7.17 -7.30
C ILE A 426 26.19 -7.49 -5.95
N SER A 427 27.16 -6.67 -5.50
CA SER A 427 27.85 -6.88 -4.23
C SER A 427 26.92 -6.77 -3.02
N ASP A 428 26.01 -5.79 -3.00
CA ASP A 428 25.04 -5.63 -1.90
C ASP A 428 24.02 -6.77 -1.85
N ILE A 429 23.51 -7.21 -3.01
CA ILE A 429 22.59 -8.34 -3.10
C ILE A 429 23.29 -9.64 -2.65
N ASN A 430 24.50 -9.90 -3.15
CA ASN A 430 25.27 -11.11 -2.84
C ASN A 430 25.74 -11.17 -1.38
N ALA A 431 25.89 -10.01 -0.71
CA ALA A 431 26.19 -9.93 0.71
C ALA A 431 24.97 -10.19 1.62
N GLY A 432 23.79 -10.41 1.05
CA GLY A 432 22.53 -10.58 1.75
C GLY A 432 21.81 -9.25 1.95
N THR A 433 20.61 -9.15 1.37
CA THR A 433 19.70 -8.00 1.46
C THR A 433 18.27 -8.52 1.53
N SER A 434 17.44 -7.88 2.37
CA SER A 434 16.04 -8.27 2.61
C SER A 434 15.00 -7.33 2.01
N ILE A 435 15.38 -6.07 1.79
CA ILE A 435 14.55 -5.08 1.11
C ILE A 435 15.42 -4.23 0.19
N ILE A 436 14.90 -3.93 -0.99
CA ILE A 436 15.46 -2.90 -1.89
C ILE A 436 14.40 -1.82 -2.12
N ASN A 437 14.78 -0.57 -1.91
CA ASN A 437 14.05 0.60 -2.36
C ASN A 437 14.84 1.26 -3.50
N TYR A 438 14.16 1.50 -4.62
CA TYR A 438 14.73 2.20 -5.76
C TYR A 438 13.87 3.40 -6.13
N THR A 439 14.50 4.55 -6.28
CA THR A 439 13.87 5.77 -6.79
C THR A 439 14.74 6.41 -7.86
N GLY A 440 14.29 6.38 -9.12
CA GLY A 440 15.06 6.95 -10.22
C GLY A 440 14.44 6.69 -11.59
N HIS A 441 15.29 6.65 -12.61
CA HIS A 441 14.87 6.33 -13.98
C HIS A 441 14.91 4.83 -14.25
N GLY A 442 14.03 4.36 -15.12
CA GLY A 442 13.96 2.95 -15.49
C GLY A 442 13.90 2.76 -17.00
N SER A 443 14.38 1.59 -17.44
CA SER A 443 14.19 1.03 -18.77
C SER A 443 13.56 -0.35 -18.62
N ASP A 444 13.03 -0.93 -19.70
CA ASP A 444 12.36 -2.25 -19.64
C ASP A 444 13.24 -3.34 -19.01
N THR A 445 14.57 -3.18 -18.98
CA THR A 445 15.52 -4.21 -18.56
C THR A 445 16.56 -3.78 -17.52
N TYR A 446 16.55 -2.52 -17.04
CA TYR A 446 17.56 -2.05 -16.09
C TYR A 446 17.15 -0.78 -15.32
N TRP A 447 17.81 -0.58 -14.19
CA TRP A 447 17.84 0.67 -13.44
C TRP A 447 18.92 1.59 -13.99
N VAL A 448 18.53 2.79 -14.44
CA VAL A 448 19.45 3.72 -15.12
C VAL A 448 20.57 4.21 -14.20
N THR A 449 20.26 4.51 -12.94
CA THR A 449 21.23 5.08 -11.98
C THR A 449 22.46 4.19 -11.77
N SER A 450 22.30 2.87 -11.83
CA SER A 450 23.39 1.91 -11.62
C SER A 450 23.84 1.20 -12.89
N GLY A 451 22.98 1.14 -13.92
CA GLY A 451 23.14 0.23 -15.05
C GLY A 451 22.91 -1.25 -14.70
N PHE A 452 22.48 -1.57 -13.48
CA PHE A 452 22.13 -2.94 -13.09
C PHE A 452 20.85 -3.38 -13.82
N GLY A 453 20.86 -4.57 -14.41
CA GLY A 453 19.83 -5.00 -15.36
C GLY A 453 19.77 -6.51 -15.54
N THR A 454 18.88 -6.98 -16.40
CA THR A 454 18.64 -8.42 -16.65
C THR A 454 19.90 -9.17 -17.08
N ASN A 455 20.82 -8.51 -17.81
CA ASN A 455 22.12 -9.06 -18.21
C ASN A 455 23.09 -9.32 -17.04
N HIS A 456 22.80 -8.82 -15.84
CA HIS A 456 23.61 -9.01 -14.63
C HIS A 456 23.08 -10.12 -13.72
N MET A 457 21.86 -10.63 -13.95
CA MET A 457 21.19 -11.58 -13.03
C MET A 457 21.95 -12.90 -12.84
N SER A 458 22.72 -13.34 -13.85
CA SER A 458 23.57 -14.54 -13.76
C SER A 458 24.77 -14.40 -12.82
N GLN A 459 25.11 -13.17 -12.44
CA GLN A 459 26.19 -12.86 -11.50
C GLN A 459 25.72 -12.90 -10.04
N LEU A 460 24.40 -12.98 -9.81
CA LEU A 460 23.85 -13.07 -8.47
C LEU A 460 24.14 -14.46 -7.86
N THR A 461 24.51 -14.44 -6.58
CA THR A 461 24.82 -15.60 -5.75
C THR A 461 24.13 -15.51 -4.39
N ASN A 462 23.07 -14.70 -4.29
CA ASN A 462 22.22 -14.56 -3.11
C ASN A 462 21.25 -15.75 -2.97
N TYR A 463 21.79 -16.97 -3.01
CA TYR A 463 21.01 -18.21 -3.00
C TYR A 463 20.01 -18.23 -1.84
N ASN A 464 18.72 -18.17 -2.16
CA ASN A 464 17.62 -18.09 -1.19
C ASN A 464 17.64 -16.88 -0.22
N GLN A 465 18.56 -15.93 -0.37
CA GLN A 465 18.62 -14.67 0.38
C GLN A 465 18.01 -13.55 -0.45
N LEU A 466 16.68 -13.59 -0.57
CA LEU A 466 15.95 -12.91 -1.63
C LEU A 466 15.23 -11.68 -1.07
N PRO A 467 15.64 -10.45 -1.45
CA PRO A 467 14.92 -9.25 -1.05
C PRO A 467 13.58 -9.13 -1.76
N PHE A 468 12.63 -8.45 -1.15
CA PHE A 468 11.51 -7.84 -1.89
C PHE A 468 11.85 -6.40 -2.27
N ILE A 469 11.20 -5.88 -3.31
CA ILE A 469 11.59 -4.61 -3.95
C ILE A 469 10.39 -3.68 -4.12
N PHE A 470 10.53 -2.44 -3.65
CA PHE A 470 9.66 -1.33 -4.02
C PHE A 470 10.38 -0.48 -5.08
N ASP A 471 9.88 -0.52 -6.31
CA ASP A 471 10.57 0.05 -7.49
C ASP A 471 9.79 1.24 -8.07
N VAL A 472 10.31 2.45 -7.82
CA VAL A 472 9.85 3.71 -8.41
C VAL A 472 10.70 4.00 -9.65
N ALA A 473 10.22 3.53 -10.79
CA ALA A 473 10.90 3.64 -12.08
C ALA A 473 9.92 3.50 -13.25
N CYS A 474 10.33 3.98 -14.43
CA CYS A 474 9.61 3.74 -15.67
C CYS A 474 9.77 2.28 -16.14
N VAL A 475 8.67 1.66 -16.58
CA VAL A 475 8.60 0.44 -17.42
C VAL A 475 9.37 -0.82 -16.95
N ASN A 476 9.93 -0.83 -15.74
CA ASN A 476 10.65 -1.98 -15.18
C ASN A 476 9.77 -3.25 -15.05
N GLY A 477 8.45 -3.08 -15.05
CA GLY A 477 7.45 -4.13 -15.08
C GLY A 477 6.74 -4.29 -16.42
N ASN A 478 7.28 -3.83 -17.55
CA ASN A 478 6.62 -3.97 -18.87
C ASN A 478 6.75 -5.39 -19.46
N PHE A 479 5.97 -6.34 -18.94
CA PHE A 479 5.98 -7.77 -19.29
C PHE A 479 5.24 -8.14 -20.59
N MET A 480 5.07 -7.20 -21.53
CA MET A 480 4.14 -7.42 -22.65
C MET A 480 4.71 -8.29 -23.77
N ASN A 481 5.93 -7.97 -24.23
CA ASN A 481 6.54 -8.56 -25.43
C ASN A 481 8.01 -8.95 -25.24
N MET A 482 8.51 -8.90 -24.01
CA MET A 482 9.89 -9.24 -23.64
C MET A 482 9.96 -9.58 -22.16
N THR A 483 11.00 -10.31 -21.75
CA THR A 483 11.33 -10.44 -20.33
C THR A 483 11.81 -9.10 -19.79
N CYS A 484 10.97 -8.43 -19.01
CA CYS A 484 11.30 -7.16 -18.37
C CYS A 484 12.18 -7.33 -17.13
N PHE A 485 12.59 -6.22 -16.53
CA PHE A 485 13.48 -6.18 -15.37
C PHE A 485 12.91 -6.94 -14.17
N ALA A 486 11.64 -6.72 -13.85
CA ALA A 486 10.93 -7.43 -12.79
C ALA A 486 10.92 -8.96 -13.03
N GLU A 487 10.65 -9.39 -14.26
CA GLU A 487 10.65 -10.82 -14.62
C GLU A 487 12.06 -11.41 -14.56
N GLY A 488 13.08 -10.69 -15.00
CA GLY A 488 14.47 -11.13 -14.89
C GLY A 488 14.87 -11.42 -13.45
N PHE A 489 14.48 -10.57 -12.51
CA PHE A 489 14.68 -10.79 -11.07
C PHE A 489 13.91 -12.01 -10.55
N MET A 490 12.64 -12.15 -10.94
CA MET A 490 11.74 -13.21 -10.46
C MET A 490 12.04 -14.59 -11.07
N ARG A 491 12.67 -14.64 -12.24
CA ARG A 491 13.07 -15.87 -12.94
C ARG A 491 14.54 -16.27 -12.67
N ALA A 492 15.33 -15.40 -12.01
CA ALA A 492 16.75 -15.64 -11.78
C ALA A 492 17.01 -16.91 -10.93
N GLN A 493 17.95 -17.72 -11.39
CA GLN A 493 18.42 -18.90 -10.66
C GLN A 493 19.86 -19.21 -11.04
N LYS A 494 20.56 -19.90 -10.14
CA LYS A 494 21.92 -20.38 -10.34
C LYS A 494 22.10 -21.71 -9.64
N GLU A 495 22.68 -22.68 -10.33
CA GLU A 495 22.93 -24.03 -9.76
C GLU A 495 21.66 -24.69 -9.18
N GLY A 496 20.52 -24.50 -9.86
CA GLY A 496 19.21 -25.05 -9.44
C GLY A 496 18.61 -24.38 -8.19
N LYS A 497 19.19 -23.27 -7.72
CA LYS A 497 18.72 -22.52 -6.56
C LYS A 497 18.24 -21.12 -6.99
N PRO A 498 17.13 -20.63 -6.42
CA PRO A 498 16.68 -19.25 -6.66
C PRO A 498 17.73 -18.21 -6.25
N THR A 499 17.91 -17.21 -7.12
CA THR A 499 18.63 -15.95 -6.87
C THR A 499 17.72 -14.79 -7.28
N GLY A 500 18.18 -13.54 -7.15
CA GLY A 500 17.34 -12.38 -7.47
C GLY A 500 16.45 -11.96 -6.30
N SER A 501 15.14 -11.78 -6.51
CA SER A 501 14.20 -11.24 -5.51
C SER A 501 13.08 -12.22 -5.14
N ILE A 502 12.42 -12.01 -4.00
CA ILE A 502 11.24 -12.80 -3.59
C ILE A 502 9.94 -12.23 -4.15
N ALA A 503 9.90 -10.91 -4.34
CA ALA A 503 8.80 -10.16 -4.94
C ALA A 503 9.30 -8.77 -5.39
N ILE A 504 8.62 -8.16 -6.36
CA ILE A 504 8.88 -6.78 -6.80
C ILE A 504 7.56 -6.15 -7.24
N ILE A 505 7.33 -4.89 -6.88
CA ILE A 505 6.27 -4.07 -7.47
C ILE A 505 6.89 -3.07 -8.45
N ALA A 506 6.58 -3.20 -9.74
CA ALA A 506 7.21 -2.42 -10.82
C ALA A 506 6.18 -1.95 -11.86
N SER A 507 6.40 -0.77 -12.45
CA SER A 507 5.45 -0.14 -13.37
C SER A 507 5.51 -0.75 -14.77
N THR A 508 4.35 -0.99 -15.40
CA THR A 508 4.27 -1.37 -16.82
C THR A 508 4.41 -0.17 -17.77
N ILE A 509 4.32 1.06 -17.27
CA ILE A 509 4.41 2.31 -18.04
C ILE A 509 5.45 3.27 -17.46
N ASN A 510 5.67 4.40 -18.13
CA ASN A 510 6.38 5.53 -17.55
C ASN A 510 5.61 6.08 -16.35
N GLN A 511 6.32 6.32 -15.24
CA GLN A 511 5.71 6.87 -14.04
C GLN A 511 5.88 8.39 -13.95
N PRO A 512 4.90 9.12 -13.39
CA PRO A 512 5.08 10.50 -12.96
C PRO A 512 6.09 10.59 -11.80
N TRP A 513 6.68 11.76 -11.60
CA TRP A 513 7.71 11.94 -10.58
C TRP A 513 7.16 11.76 -9.16
N ASN A 514 6.04 12.42 -8.85
CA ASN A 514 5.59 12.62 -7.46
C ASN A 514 4.71 11.48 -6.91
N PRO A 515 3.63 11.04 -7.60
CA PRO A 515 2.73 10.03 -7.03
C PRO A 515 3.41 8.74 -6.54
N PRO A 516 4.32 8.10 -7.30
CA PRO A 516 4.97 6.88 -6.85
C PRO A 516 5.86 7.08 -5.62
N MET A 517 6.48 8.26 -5.43
CA MET A 517 7.26 8.57 -4.23
C MET A 517 6.36 8.48 -2.98
N ARG A 518 5.15 9.08 -3.03
CA ARG A 518 4.21 8.95 -1.92
C ARG A 518 3.80 7.50 -1.66
N GLY A 519 3.57 6.74 -2.74
CA GLY A 519 3.23 5.33 -2.63
C GLY A 519 4.33 4.53 -1.94
N GLN A 520 5.59 4.77 -2.31
CA GLN A 520 6.75 4.10 -1.72
C GLN A 520 6.99 4.49 -0.26
N ASP A 521 6.82 5.76 0.11
CA ASP A 521 6.85 6.20 1.50
C ASP A 521 5.83 5.41 2.33
N GLU A 522 4.57 5.40 1.87
CA GLU A 522 3.48 4.72 2.56
C GLU A 522 3.74 3.21 2.69
N MET A 523 4.28 2.55 1.65
CA MET A 523 4.69 1.14 1.72
C MET A 523 5.71 0.90 2.84
N ASN A 524 6.73 1.75 2.96
CA ASN A 524 7.76 1.61 3.99
C ASN A 524 7.23 1.97 5.38
N GLU A 525 6.34 2.96 5.52
CA GLU A 525 5.68 3.29 6.79
C GLU A 525 4.81 2.16 7.32
N ILE A 526 4.07 1.49 6.44
CA ILE A 526 3.26 0.31 6.79
C ILE A 526 4.17 -0.86 7.16
N LEU A 527 5.23 -1.12 6.36
CA LEU A 527 6.19 -2.18 6.63
C LEU A 527 6.86 -2.02 8.01
N CYS A 528 7.20 -0.78 8.37
CA CYS A 528 7.84 -0.43 9.64
C CYS A 528 6.83 -0.17 10.78
N GLU A 529 5.57 -0.56 10.60
CA GLU A 529 4.51 -0.49 11.63
C GLU A 529 4.36 0.87 12.30
N LYS A 530 4.67 1.94 11.56
CA LYS A 530 4.54 3.31 12.07
C LYS A 530 3.09 3.64 12.42
N HIS A 531 2.17 2.92 11.77
CA HIS A 531 0.73 3.00 11.98
C HIS A 531 0.26 1.79 12.81
N ALA A 532 0.24 1.92 14.14
CA ALA A 532 -0.16 0.81 15.04
C ALA A 532 -1.58 0.26 14.78
N ALA A 533 -2.45 1.05 14.13
CA ALA A 533 -3.80 0.65 13.73
C ALA A 533 -3.87 0.11 12.28
N ASN A 534 -2.73 -0.04 11.61
CA ASN A 534 -2.64 -0.55 10.25
C ASN A 534 -1.43 -1.47 10.07
N ILE A 535 -1.56 -2.70 10.53
CA ILE A 535 -0.53 -3.72 10.37
C ILE A 535 -0.83 -4.53 9.11
N LYS A 536 0.10 -4.53 8.16
CA LYS A 536 0.04 -5.38 6.96
C LYS A 536 1.29 -6.22 6.89
N ARG A 537 1.12 -7.53 6.73
CA ARG A 537 2.24 -8.48 6.72
C ARG A 537 2.39 -9.18 5.39
N THR A 538 1.43 -9.03 4.48
CA THR A 538 1.55 -9.52 3.11
C THR A 538 2.14 -8.47 2.17
N PHE A 539 2.92 -8.90 1.18
CA PHE A 539 3.45 -8.00 0.16
C PHE A 539 2.33 -7.26 -0.61
N GLY A 540 1.28 -7.99 -1.01
CA GLY A 540 0.10 -7.41 -1.65
C GLY A 540 -0.58 -6.37 -0.74
N GLY A 541 -0.84 -6.71 0.52
CA GLY A 541 -1.46 -5.79 1.49
C GLY A 541 -0.67 -4.50 1.69
N ILE A 542 0.65 -4.57 1.84
CA ILE A 542 1.53 -3.40 1.97
C ILE A 542 1.47 -2.53 0.72
N THR A 543 1.69 -3.12 -0.46
CA THR A 543 1.76 -2.36 -1.71
C THR A 543 0.43 -1.73 -2.11
N THR A 544 -0.69 -2.43 -1.96
CA THR A 544 -2.02 -1.90 -2.28
C THR A 544 -2.40 -0.75 -1.34
N ASN A 545 -2.09 -0.85 -0.04
CA ASN A 545 -2.32 0.25 0.89
C ASN A 545 -1.41 1.45 0.61
N GLY A 546 -0.18 1.21 0.15
CA GLY A 546 0.70 2.26 -0.37
C GLY A 546 0.08 3.03 -1.54
N ILE A 547 -0.49 2.30 -2.50
CA ILE A 547 -1.23 2.87 -3.63
C ILE A 547 -2.44 3.69 -3.15
N TYR A 548 -3.16 3.27 -2.11
CA TYR A 548 -4.28 4.05 -1.56
C TYR A 548 -3.83 5.40 -1.00
N GLY A 549 -2.73 5.42 -0.25
CA GLY A 549 -2.15 6.67 0.27
C GLY A 549 -1.72 7.62 -0.87
N MET A 550 -1.20 7.06 -1.97
CA MET A 550 -0.91 7.81 -3.18
C MET A 550 -2.18 8.39 -3.84
N ILE A 551 -3.25 7.58 -3.99
CA ILE A 551 -4.52 8.03 -4.59
C ILE A 551 -5.18 9.11 -3.74
N GLU A 552 -5.21 8.98 -2.41
CA GLU A 552 -5.78 10.00 -1.53
C GLU A 552 -5.11 11.36 -1.75
N LYS A 553 -3.77 11.37 -1.83
CA LYS A 553 -2.97 12.60 -1.97
C LYS A 553 -3.09 13.21 -3.37
N TYR A 554 -3.01 12.40 -4.43
CA TYR A 554 -2.85 12.87 -5.81
C TYR A 554 -4.10 12.73 -6.69
N GLY A 555 -5.16 12.08 -6.20
CA GLY A 555 -6.42 11.88 -6.90
C GLY A 555 -6.22 11.30 -8.31
N ALA A 556 -6.92 11.88 -9.29
CA ALA A 556 -6.87 11.43 -10.68
C ALA A 556 -5.47 11.40 -11.30
N SER A 557 -4.53 12.21 -10.81
CA SER A 557 -3.14 12.20 -11.32
C SER A 557 -2.33 10.96 -10.90
N ALA A 558 -2.84 10.17 -9.94
CA ALA A 558 -2.26 8.90 -9.52
C ALA A 558 -2.89 7.67 -10.19
N TYR A 559 -4.06 7.78 -10.84
CA TYR A 559 -4.80 6.61 -11.33
C TYR A 559 -4.00 5.77 -12.33
N ALA A 560 -3.25 6.42 -13.23
CA ALA A 560 -2.40 5.70 -14.16
C ALA A 560 -1.33 4.87 -13.43
N THR A 561 -0.66 5.44 -12.44
CA THR A 561 0.32 4.72 -11.60
C THR A 561 -0.35 3.61 -10.79
N ALA A 562 -1.49 3.89 -10.16
CA ALA A 562 -2.22 2.91 -9.35
C ALA A 562 -2.58 1.65 -10.15
N ASP A 563 -3.06 1.83 -11.38
CA ASP A 563 -3.45 0.71 -12.23
C ASP A 563 -2.23 -0.06 -12.75
N THR A 564 -1.11 0.61 -13.01
CA THR A 564 0.01 0.01 -13.76
C THR A 564 1.18 -0.46 -12.89
N TRP A 565 1.17 -0.16 -11.60
CA TRP A 565 2.19 -0.62 -10.66
C TRP A 565 1.92 -2.07 -10.25
N THR A 566 2.57 -3.01 -10.94
CA THR A 566 2.21 -4.44 -10.94
C THR A 566 3.07 -5.23 -9.97
N VAL A 567 2.46 -6.10 -9.18
CA VAL A 567 3.15 -7.04 -8.29
C VAL A 567 3.58 -8.28 -9.08
N PHE A 568 4.89 -8.51 -9.15
CA PHE A 568 5.50 -9.75 -9.60
C PHE A 568 5.95 -10.54 -8.39
N GLY A 569 5.46 -11.77 -8.27
CA GLY A 569 5.57 -12.58 -7.08
C GLY A 569 4.21 -12.90 -6.47
N ASP A 570 4.26 -13.51 -5.30
CA ASP A 570 3.08 -13.95 -4.57
C ASP A 570 2.48 -12.79 -3.77
N PRO A 571 1.22 -12.36 -4.03
CA PRO A 571 0.60 -11.26 -3.31
C PRO A 571 0.32 -11.60 -1.84
N SER A 572 0.26 -12.89 -1.49
CA SER A 572 0.04 -13.39 -0.14
C SER A 572 1.32 -13.60 0.67
N LEU A 573 2.49 -13.31 0.08
CA LEU A 573 3.80 -13.51 0.69
C LEU A 573 3.88 -12.79 2.03
N LEU A 574 4.09 -13.54 3.11
CA LEU A 574 4.36 -12.98 4.43
C LEU A 574 5.79 -12.43 4.47
N VAL A 575 5.94 -11.10 4.42
CA VAL A 575 7.26 -10.45 4.37
C VAL A 575 8.01 -10.63 5.70
N ARG A 576 9.34 -10.72 5.62
CA ARG A 576 10.26 -10.72 6.76
C ARG A 576 11.13 -9.47 6.67
N THR A 577 11.19 -8.71 7.75
CA THR A 577 11.98 -7.46 7.84
C THR A 577 13.25 -7.68 8.62
N LEU A 578 13.16 -8.33 9.77
CA LEU A 578 14.25 -8.52 10.72
C LEU A 578 14.62 -10.00 10.84
N GLN A 579 15.78 -10.26 11.46
CA GLN A 579 16.25 -11.60 11.76
C GLN A 579 15.17 -12.41 12.51
N PRO A 580 14.77 -13.58 11.98
CA PRO A 580 13.69 -14.34 12.60
C PRO A 580 14.07 -14.88 13.96
N LYS A 581 13.08 -14.98 14.84
CA LYS A 581 13.20 -15.60 16.17
C LYS A 581 12.43 -16.92 16.20
N ALA A 582 12.89 -17.87 17.02
CA ALA A 582 12.12 -19.08 17.30
C ALA A 582 10.79 -18.75 18.02
N MET A 583 9.82 -19.65 17.90
CA MET A 583 8.60 -19.68 18.71
C MET A 583 8.59 -20.94 19.57
N THR A 584 8.08 -20.82 20.78
CA THR A 584 7.81 -21.96 21.66
C THR A 584 6.37 -22.41 21.46
N VAL A 585 6.18 -23.51 20.74
CA VAL A 585 4.85 -24.07 20.46
C VAL A 585 4.68 -25.40 21.20
N THR A 586 3.61 -25.57 21.96
CA THR A 586 3.21 -26.85 22.56
C THR A 586 1.84 -27.25 22.03
N ALA A 587 1.72 -28.51 21.65
CA ALA A 587 0.50 -29.09 21.10
C ALA A 587 0.39 -30.57 21.55
N PRO A 588 -0.81 -31.16 21.54
CA PRO A 588 -0.99 -32.59 21.76
C PRO A 588 -0.17 -33.41 20.77
N SER A 589 0.37 -34.55 21.21
CA SER A 589 1.04 -35.51 20.33
C SER A 589 0.07 -36.39 19.55
N GLN A 590 -1.20 -36.42 19.97
CA GLN A 590 -2.27 -37.21 19.39
C GLN A 590 -3.60 -36.44 19.48
N ILE A 591 -4.48 -36.61 18.50
CA ILE A 591 -5.87 -36.14 18.52
C ILE A 591 -6.81 -37.28 18.07
N ALA A 592 -8.06 -37.26 18.52
CA ALA A 592 -9.06 -38.21 18.01
C ALA A 592 -9.68 -37.68 16.71
N LEU A 593 -10.05 -38.57 15.79
CA LEU A 593 -10.82 -38.21 14.58
C LEU A 593 -12.16 -37.54 14.90
N THR A 594 -12.67 -37.72 16.13
CA THR A 594 -13.90 -37.09 16.63
C THR A 594 -13.69 -35.73 17.27
N ASP A 595 -12.44 -35.27 17.42
CA ASP A 595 -12.16 -33.98 18.05
C ASP A 595 -12.68 -32.84 17.16
N ALA A 596 -13.53 -31.99 17.74
CA ALA A 596 -14.05 -30.82 17.06
C ALA A 596 -13.03 -29.66 16.99
N SER A 597 -11.99 -29.70 17.83
CA SER A 597 -10.96 -28.67 17.86
C SER A 597 -9.64 -29.16 18.46
N VAL A 598 -8.54 -28.48 18.16
CA VAL A 598 -7.21 -28.70 18.76
C VAL A 598 -6.77 -27.43 19.46
N SER A 599 -6.41 -27.53 20.73
CA SER A 599 -5.83 -26.40 21.47
C SER A 599 -4.31 -26.48 21.45
N ILE A 600 -3.66 -25.37 21.14
CA ILE A 600 -2.20 -25.22 21.14
C ILE A 600 -1.81 -24.01 21.99
N SER A 601 -0.63 -24.06 22.61
CA SER A 601 -0.01 -22.90 23.25
C SER A 601 1.16 -22.41 22.41
N CYS A 602 1.32 -21.09 22.33
CA CYS A 602 2.40 -20.44 21.60
C CYS A 602 2.81 -19.18 22.37
N ASP A 603 4.12 -18.93 22.50
CA ASP A 603 4.67 -17.75 23.18
C ASP A 603 4.60 -16.46 22.36
N TYR A 604 3.89 -16.47 21.22
CA TYR A 604 3.79 -15.34 20.32
C TYR A 604 2.35 -15.11 19.86
N ASP A 605 1.71 -14.08 20.44
CA ASP A 605 0.41 -13.59 20.00
C ASP A 605 0.49 -13.06 18.56
N GLY A 606 -0.58 -13.26 17.79
CA GLY A 606 -0.61 -12.97 16.35
C GLY A 606 -0.11 -14.12 15.46
N ALA A 607 0.56 -15.15 16.01
CA ALA A 607 0.91 -16.34 15.24
C ALA A 607 -0.36 -17.03 14.68
N ILE A 608 -0.24 -17.57 13.47
CA ILE A 608 -1.27 -18.36 12.79
C ILE A 608 -0.93 -19.83 12.99
N ALA A 609 -1.79 -20.57 13.66
CA ALA A 609 -1.68 -22.01 13.82
C ALA A 609 -2.72 -22.72 12.94
N SER A 610 -2.31 -23.75 12.21
CA SER A 610 -3.14 -24.49 11.26
C SER A 610 -2.92 -25.99 11.32
N ILE A 611 -3.99 -26.76 11.09
CA ILE A 611 -3.97 -28.21 10.97
C ILE A 611 -4.29 -28.59 9.52
N SER A 612 -3.42 -29.36 8.89
CA SER A 612 -3.56 -29.78 7.50
C SER A 612 -3.07 -31.22 7.29
N ALA A 613 -3.55 -31.90 6.26
CA ALA A 613 -2.99 -33.17 5.78
C ALA A 613 -3.26 -33.31 4.28
N ASN A 614 -2.35 -33.97 3.56
CA ASN A 614 -2.48 -34.23 2.11
C ASN A 614 -2.83 -32.97 1.28
N GLY A 615 -2.26 -31.80 1.65
CA GLY A 615 -2.50 -30.52 0.98
C GLY A 615 -3.85 -29.84 1.31
N LYS A 616 -4.67 -30.44 2.17
CA LYS A 616 -5.96 -29.91 2.63
C LYS A 616 -5.85 -29.27 4.01
N LEU A 617 -6.40 -28.06 4.16
CA LEU A 617 -6.56 -27.37 5.44
C LEU A 617 -7.83 -27.88 6.15
N PHE A 618 -7.71 -28.29 7.41
CA PHE A 618 -8.84 -28.71 8.27
C PHE A 618 -9.27 -27.62 9.24
N GLY A 619 -8.39 -26.69 9.58
CA GLY A 619 -8.71 -25.60 10.48
C GLY A 619 -7.51 -24.71 10.74
N SER A 620 -7.76 -23.46 11.10
CA SER A 620 -6.73 -22.52 11.55
C SER A 620 -7.28 -21.62 12.66
N ALA A 621 -6.41 -21.14 13.54
CA ALA A 621 -6.71 -20.12 14.55
C ALA A 621 -5.51 -19.20 14.78
N ILE A 622 -5.74 -17.98 15.26
CA ILE A 622 -4.66 -17.07 15.67
C ILE A 622 -4.46 -17.14 17.17
N VAL A 623 -3.19 -17.15 17.56
CA VAL A 623 -2.75 -17.13 18.95
C VAL A 623 -3.13 -15.79 19.57
N THR A 624 -3.88 -15.84 20.67
CA THR A 624 -4.27 -14.68 21.47
C THR A 624 -4.20 -15.06 22.95
N GLY A 625 -3.49 -14.28 23.76
CA GLY A 625 -3.26 -14.63 25.16
C GLY A 625 -2.43 -15.90 25.34
N GLY A 626 -1.52 -16.19 24.40
CA GLY A 626 -0.60 -17.33 24.44
C GLY A 626 -1.19 -18.68 24.03
N ALA A 627 -2.43 -18.72 23.52
CA ALA A 627 -3.08 -19.94 23.07
C ALA A 627 -3.92 -19.72 21.79
N ALA A 628 -4.16 -20.80 21.05
CA ALA A 628 -5.11 -20.84 19.95
C ALA A 628 -5.95 -22.13 20.01
N THR A 629 -7.25 -22.00 19.71
CA THR A 629 -8.16 -23.14 19.57
C THR A 629 -8.56 -23.28 18.10
N ILE A 630 -8.01 -24.29 17.45
CA ILE A 630 -8.20 -24.58 16.02
C ILE A 630 -9.45 -25.44 15.88
N ASN A 631 -10.54 -24.87 15.36
CA ASN A 631 -11.75 -25.65 15.05
C ASN A 631 -11.50 -26.51 13.80
N LEU A 632 -11.75 -27.81 13.91
CA LEU A 632 -11.52 -28.78 12.83
C LEU A 632 -12.79 -29.01 12.02
N GLN A 633 -12.64 -29.09 10.69
CA GLN A 633 -13.72 -29.40 9.76
C GLN A 633 -13.32 -30.52 8.80
N GLY A 634 -14.07 -31.62 8.84
CA GLY A 634 -13.99 -32.69 7.84
C GLY A 634 -12.77 -33.61 7.97
N LEU A 635 -12.24 -33.79 9.19
CA LEU A 635 -11.25 -34.82 9.51
C LEU A 635 -11.95 -36.19 9.63
N THR A 636 -11.60 -37.17 8.80
CA THR A 636 -12.36 -38.43 8.73
C THR A 636 -11.52 -39.71 8.79
N ASN A 637 -10.34 -39.72 8.18
CA ASN A 637 -9.57 -40.95 7.93
C ASN A 637 -8.05 -40.72 7.89
N GLU A 638 -7.58 -39.56 8.34
CA GLU A 638 -6.14 -39.26 8.34
C GLU A 638 -5.43 -40.01 9.46
N SER A 639 -4.31 -40.66 9.15
CA SER A 639 -3.48 -41.36 10.15
C SER A 639 -2.52 -40.44 10.90
N SER A 640 -2.32 -39.23 10.37
CA SER A 640 -1.59 -38.15 11.02
C SER A 640 -1.95 -36.82 10.34
N VAL A 641 -1.81 -35.72 11.07
CA VAL A 641 -1.96 -34.36 10.56
C VAL A 641 -0.72 -33.53 10.86
N THR A 642 -0.54 -32.48 10.07
CA THR A 642 0.55 -31.50 10.23
C THR A 642 0.02 -30.24 10.89
N LEU A 643 0.53 -29.95 12.08
CA LEU A 643 0.45 -28.63 12.70
C LEU A 643 1.53 -27.73 12.12
N THR A 644 1.13 -26.58 11.57
CA THR A 644 2.03 -25.51 11.15
C THR A 644 1.72 -24.25 11.93
N VAL A 645 2.75 -23.57 12.43
CA VAL A 645 2.63 -22.27 13.10
C VAL A 645 3.57 -21.27 12.43
N VAL A 646 3.00 -20.21 11.87
CA VAL A 646 3.73 -19.11 11.23
C VAL A 646 3.53 -17.80 12.00
N GLY A 647 4.51 -16.90 11.96
CA GLY A 647 4.44 -15.60 12.61
C GLY A 647 5.38 -14.59 11.97
N TYR A 648 5.04 -13.31 12.07
CA TYR A 648 5.87 -12.23 11.54
C TYR A 648 7.25 -12.21 12.19
N ASN A 649 8.32 -12.22 11.38
CA ASN A 649 9.70 -12.37 11.82
C ASN A 649 9.93 -13.58 12.76
N LYS A 650 9.23 -14.69 12.52
CA LYS A 650 9.40 -15.95 13.26
C LYS A 650 9.84 -17.10 12.35
N GLU A 651 10.68 -17.98 12.87
CA GLU A 651 10.90 -19.27 12.24
C GLU A 651 9.60 -20.07 12.25
N THR A 652 9.24 -20.66 11.11
CA THR A 652 8.05 -21.49 10.99
C THR A 652 8.23 -22.79 11.77
N VAL A 653 7.22 -23.14 12.58
CA VAL A 653 7.18 -24.41 13.32
C VAL A 653 6.29 -25.40 12.57
N VAL A 654 6.80 -26.59 12.30
CA VAL A 654 6.04 -27.71 11.70
C VAL A 654 6.15 -28.92 12.61
N LYS A 655 5.02 -29.51 12.98
CA LYS A 655 4.93 -30.71 13.84
C LYS A 655 3.92 -31.70 13.26
N THR A 656 4.20 -32.98 13.41
CA THR A 656 3.22 -34.05 13.16
C THR A 656 2.44 -34.35 14.43
N ILE A 657 1.13 -34.49 14.30
CA ILE A 657 0.21 -34.95 15.34
C ILE A 657 -0.42 -36.24 14.82
N ASN A 658 -0.43 -37.30 15.62
CA ASN A 658 -1.01 -38.59 15.20
C ASN A 658 -2.51 -38.65 15.43
#